data_AF-Q3UFV3-F1
#
_entry.id   AF-Q3UFV3-F1
#
_cell.length_a   1.000
_cell.length_b   1.000
_cell.length_c   1.000
_cell.angle_alpha   90.00
_cell.angle_beta   90.00
_cell.angle_gamma   90.00
#
_symmetry.space_group_name_H-M   'P 1'
#
loop_
_entity.id
_entity.type
_entity.pdbx_description
1 polymer ?
#
loop_
_entity_poly.entity_id
_entity_poly.type
_entity_poly.pdbx_seq_one_letter_code
_entity_poly.pdbx_strand_id
1 'polypeptide(L)'
;ELILLKDSLEKSPSVKNDQLSLVKELEEKIESLEKEYKDKDEKISKIKLVAVKAKKELDSNRKEAQTLREELESVRSEKDRLSASMKEFLQGAESYKSLLLEYDKQSEQLDVEKERAHNFERHIEDLTKQLRNSTCQYERLTSDNEDLLARIETLQANAKLLEAQILEVQKAKGVVEKELDAEKLQKEQKIKEHVSTVNELEELQLQFQKEKKQLQKTMQELELVKKDAQQTTLMNMEIADYERLMKELNQKLTNKNSTIEDLEQEMKIQKEKQETLQEEITSLQSSVQHYEEKNTKIKQLLVKTKKELADAKQAETDHLLLQASLKGELEASQQQVEVYKIQLAEMTSEKHKIHEHLKTSAEQHQRTLSAYQQRVVALQEESRAAKAEQAAVTSEFESYKARVHTVLKQQKNKSVSQVETEGAKQEREHLEMLIDQLKIKLQDSQNSLQISVSEYQTLQAEHDTLLERHNRMLQETVTKEAELREKLCSVQSENTMMKSEHSQTMCQLTSQNEALRTSFRDQVRHLQDEHRKTVETLQHQLSKLEAQLFQLKSEPSTRSPASSHQPSKSLRERRTTDLPLLDMHTVAREEGEGMETTDSESVSSAGTHIQSLEQLLSSPDTKLERLAETSLWHNEFTKEELAEKLSSTTKSADHLNGLLRETEATNAILMEQIKLLKSEIRRLERNQEREKSVANLEYLKNVLLRFIFLKPGSERERLLPVIDTMLQLSPEEKGKLATVAQGEEESASRSSGWASYLHSWSGLR
;
A
#
# COMPACT_ATOMS: atom_id res chain seq x y z
N GLU A 1 20.34 -95.38 115.61
CA GLU A 1 20.28 -96.44 116.65
C GLU A 1 21.65 -97.08 116.84
N LEU A 2 22.09 -97.32 118.08
CA LEU A 2 22.99 -98.43 118.49
C LEU A 2 23.20 -98.45 120.02
N ILE A 3 22.13 -98.16 120.77
CA ILE A 3 22.03 -98.41 122.22
C ILE A 3 21.33 -99.77 122.36
N LEU A 4 22.05 -100.86 122.04
CA LEU A 4 21.55 -102.25 122.17
C LEU A 4 22.68 -103.28 121.94
N LEU A 5 23.72 -103.25 122.77
CA LEU A 5 24.70 -104.35 122.91
C LEU A 5 25.51 -104.20 124.21
N LYS A 6 24.79 -104.24 125.33
CA LYS A 6 25.34 -104.24 126.69
C LYS A 6 24.42 -105.03 127.62
N ASP A 7 24.49 -106.36 127.53
CA ASP A 7 24.41 -107.27 128.68
C ASP A 7 24.50 -108.76 128.27
N SER A 8 24.94 -109.57 129.24
CA SER A 8 24.88 -111.04 129.29
C SER A 8 25.89 -111.87 128.46
N LEU A 9 27.02 -112.22 129.08
CA LEU A 9 27.26 -113.60 129.51
C LEU A 9 28.31 -113.66 130.64
N GLU A 10 28.05 -114.44 131.69
CA GLU A 10 28.88 -114.52 132.91
C GLU A 10 29.20 -116.00 133.25
N LYS A 11 30.25 -116.20 134.09
CA LYS A 11 30.81 -117.47 134.63
C LYS A 11 31.82 -118.17 133.69
N SER A 12 33.00 -118.64 134.13
CA SER A 12 33.72 -118.63 135.43
C SER A 12 35.10 -119.34 135.25
N PRO A 13 36.00 -119.46 136.25
CA PRO A 13 36.63 -118.45 137.13
C PRO A 13 38.19 -118.57 137.17
N SER A 14 38.89 -117.66 137.88
CA SER A 14 40.34 -117.73 138.25
C SER A 14 41.34 -117.59 137.07
N VAL A 15 42.38 -116.74 137.07
CA VAL A 15 43.27 -116.23 138.14
C VAL A 15 43.47 -114.70 137.99
N LYS A 16 43.86 -114.03 139.08
CA LYS A 16 44.06 -112.56 139.13
C LYS A 16 45.38 -112.11 138.48
N ASN A 17 45.37 -110.84 138.05
CA ASN A 17 46.50 -109.91 138.05
C ASN A 17 47.49 -109.90 136.87
N ASP A 18 46.99 -109.65 135.65
CA ASP A 18 47.69 -108.85 134.61
C ASP A 18 46.74 -108.00 133.73
N GLN A 19 45.49 -107.78 134.20
CA GLN A 19 44.46 -106.98 133.50
C GLN A 19 44.78 -105.48 133.41
N LEU A 20 45.88 -105.00 134.00
CA LEU A 20 46.29 -103.59 133.95
C LEU A 20 47.09 -103.22 132.69
N SER A 21 47.70 -104.19 131.99
CA SER A 21 48.46 -103.89 130.76
C SER A 21 47.53 -103.73 129.54
N LEU A 22 46.55 -104.62 129.40
CA LEU A 22 45.67 -104.67 128.22
C LEU A 22 44.65 -103.52 128.20
N VAL A 23 44.19 -103.06 129.38
CA VAL A 23 43.31 -101.89 129.49
C VAL A 23 44.05 -100.62 129.04
N LYS A 24 45.30 -100.44 129.46
CA LYS A 24 46.11 -99.29 129.08
C LYS A 24 46.42 -99.24 127.58
N GLU A 25 46.69 -100.40 126.98
CA GLU A 25 46.90 -100.53 125.53
C GLU A 25 45.60 -100.25 124.73
N LEU A 26 44.43 -100.56 125.27
CA LEU A 26 43.14 -100.20 124.68
C LEU A 26 42.80 -98.71 124.88
N GLU A 27 43.15 -98.12 126.02
CA GLU A 27 43.00 -96.67 126.28
C GLU A 27 43.87 -95.85 125.31
N GLU A 28 45.14 -96.20 125.10
CA GLU A 28 46.00 -95.57 124.09
C GLU A 28 45.46 -95.75 122.65
N LYS A 29 44.78 -96.86 122.38
CA LYS A 29 44.17 -97.13 121.06
C LYS A 29 42.87 -96.36 120.84
N ILE A 30 42.11 -96.09 121.90
CA ILE A 30 40.95 -95.19 121.87
C ILE A 30 41.45 -93.74 121.71
N GLU A 31 42.44 -93.30 122.49
CA GLU A 31 42.98 -91.93 122.41
C GLU A 31 43.57 -91.63 121.01
N SER A 32 44.29 -92.58 120.41
CA SER A 32 44.81 -92.44 119.05
C SER A 32 43.71 -92.44 117.97
N LEU A 33 42.64 -93.23 118.12
CA LEU A 33 41.48 -93.20 117.21
C LEU A 33 40.62 -91.95 117.39
N GLU A 34 40.44 -91.45 118.61
CA GLU A 34 39.78 -90.17 118.87
C GLU A 34 40.56 -89.00 118.27
N LYS A 35 41.90 -89.03 118.39
CA LYS A 35 42.78 -88.06 117.74
C LYS A 35 42.70 -88.14 116.21
N GLU A 36 42.69 -89.34 115.62
CA GLU A 36 42.52 -89.51 114.18
C GLU A 36 41.12 -89.07 113.70
N TYR A 37 40.07 -89.35 114.48
CA TYR A 37 38.71 -88.88 114.21
C TYR A 37 38.65 -87.35 114.22
N LYS A 38 39.26 -86.71 115.22
CA LYS A 38 39.33 -85.25 115.36
C LYS A 38 40.12 -84.61 114.21
N ASP A 39 41.25 -85.19 113.81
CA ASP A 39 42.02 -84.78 112.64
C ASP A 39 41.21 -84.94 111.32
N LYS A 40 40.42 -86.01 111.19
CA LYS A 40 39.53 -86.23 110.04
C LYS A 40 38.37 -85.25 110.02
N ASP A 41 37.73 -84.97 111.16
CA ASP A 41 36.63 -84.01 111.25
C ASP A 41 37.12 -82.56 111.05
N GLU A 42 38.33 -82.22 111.51
CA GLU A 42 39.00 -80.97 111.14
C GLU A 42 39.28 -80.88 109.64
N LYS A 43 39.79 -81.95 109.01
CA LYS A 43 40.00 -81.99 107.55
C LYS A 43 38.68 -81.85 106.79
N ILE A 44 37.62 -82.54 107.22
CA ILE A 44 36.27 -82.43 106.65
C ILE A 44 35.72 -81.01 106.83
N SER A 45 35.94 -80.39 107.98
CA SER A 45 35.52 -79.00 108.25
C SER A 45 36.31 -77.99 107.39
N LYS A 46 37.62 -78.19 107.21
CA LYS A 46 38.46 -77.39 106.30
C LYS A 46 38.01 -77.57 104.84
N ILE A 47 37.70 -78.79 104.39
CA ILE A 47 37.16 -79.07 103.05
C ILE A 47 35.78 -78.44 102.85
N LYS A 48 34.87 -78.54 103.84
CA LYS A 48 33.57 -77.86 103.80
C LYS A 48 33.73 -76.34 103.71
N LEU A 49 34.66 -75.75 104.46
CA LEU A 49 34.94 -74.31 104.39
C LEU A 49 35.49 -73.89 103.02
N VAL A 50 36.39 -74.68 102.42
CA VAL A 50 36.89 -74.44 101.06
C VAL A 50 35.76 -74.60 100.03
N ALA A 51 34.91 -75.61 100.13
CA ALA A 51 33.76 -75.79 99.24
C ALA A 51 32.73 -74.65 99.35
N VAL A 52 32.49 -74.13 100.57
CA VAL A 52 31.62 -72.96 100.79
C VAL A 52 32.27 -71.68 100.23
N LYS A 53 33.59 -71.48 100.39
CA LYS A 53 34.31 -70.36 99.76
C LYS A 53 34.25 -70.45 98.24
N ALA A 54 34.63 -71.58 97.65
CA ALA A 54 34.58 -71.80 96.21
C ALA A 54 33.16 -71.65 95.64
N LYS A 55 32.11 -72.09 96.37
CA LYS A 55 30.72 -71.84 95.98
C LYS A 55 30.37 -70.35 96.04
N LYS A 56 30.78 -69.62 97.09
CA LYS A 56 30.52 -68.18 97.23
C LYS A 56 31.28 -67.36 96.17
N GLU A 57 32.50 -67.75 95.83
CA GLU A 57 33.29 -67.18 94.73
C GLU A 57 32.65 -67.50 93.38
N LEU A 58 32.18 -68.73 93.14
CA LEU A 58 31.45 -69.09 91.92
C LEU A 58 30.12 -68.33 91.80
N ASP A 59 29.40 -68.13 92.90
CA ASP A 59 28.17 -67.31 92.95
C ASP A 59 28.47 -65.82 92.76
N SER A 60 29.65 -65.31 93.19
CA SER A 60 30.11 -63.93 92.89
C SER A 60 30.44 -63.77 91.41
N ASN A 61 31.33 -64.63 90.90
CA ASN A 61 31.74 -64.67 89.50
C ASN A 61 30.54 -64.87 88.56
N ARG A 62 29.51 -65.62 88.98
CA ARG A 62 28.27 -65.79 88.21
C ARG A 62 27.43 -64.51 88.18
N LYS A 63 27.38 -63.74 89.27
CA LYS A 63 26.72 -62.42 89.30
C LYS A 63 27.49 -61.42 88.46
N GLU A 64 28.81 -61.35 88.59
CA GLU A 64 29.68 -60.49 87.79
C GLU A 64 29.59 -60.83 86.29
N ALA A 65 29.57 -62.12 85.92
CA ALA A 65 29.34 -62.54 84.55
C ALA A 65 27.91 -62.26 84.04
N GLN A 66 26.94 -62.04 84.94
CA GLN A 66 25.59 -61.63 84.57
C GLN A 66 25.49 -60.11 84.42
N THR A 67 26.05 -59.31 85.35
CA THR A 67 26.10 -57.85 85.20
C THR A 67 26.89 -57.45 83.96
N LEU A 68 28.03 -58.10 83.69
CA LEU A 68 28.80 -57.88 82.46
C LEU A 68 28.02 -58.24 81.18
N ARG A 69 27.09 -59.21 81.23
CA ARG A 69 26.20 -59.51 80.08
C ARG A 69 25.14 -58.44 79.91
N GLU A 70 24.54 -57.97 81.00
CA GLU A 70 23.53 -56.91 81.01
C GLU A 70 24.14 -55.57 80.52
N GLU A 71 25.37 -55.26 80.94
CA GLU A 71 26.16 -54.13 80.41
C GLU A 71 26.49 -54.28 78.92
N LEU A 72 26.95 -55.45 78.48
CA LEU A 72 27.29 -55.70 77.07
C LEU A 72 26.04 -55.63 76.16
N GLU A 73 24.89 -56.10 76.63
CA GLU A 73 23.63 -55.99 75.91
C GLU A 73 23.08 -54.54 75.91
N SER A 74 23.27 -53.80 77.01
CA SER A 74 23.00 -52.36 77.06
C SER A 74 23.85 -51.60 76.02
N VAL A 75 25.17 -51.82 76.01
CA VAL A 75 26.10 -51.21 75.04
C VAL A 75 25.78 -51.60 73.60
N ARG A 76 25.32 -52.83 73.34
CA ARG A 76 24.79 -53.23 72.02
C ARG A 76 23.57 -52.42 71.65
N SER A 77 22.58 -52.31 72.54
CA SER A 77 21.37 -51.53 72.27
C SER A 77 21.66 -50.04 72.02
N GLU A 78 22.64 -49.45 72.72
CA GLU A 78 23.08 -48.08 72.48
C GLU A 78 23.82 -47.94 71.15
N LYS A 79 24.69 -48.89 70.80
CA LYS A 79 25.36 -48.94 69.49
C LYS A 79 24.34 -49.04 68.37
N ASP A 80 23.35 -49.90 68.49
CA ASP A 80 22.33 -50.11 67.45
C ASP A 80 21.42 -48.88 67.32
N ARG A 81 21.04 -48.24 68.44
CA ARG A 81 20.33 -46.96 68.46
C ARG A 81 21.14 -45.82 67.80
N LEU A 82 22.44 -45.73 68.12
CA LEU A 82 23.33 -44.75 67.49
C LEU A 82 23.53 -45.04 66.00
N SER A 83 23.63 -46.31 65.60
CA SER A 83 23.74 -46.71 64.21
C SER A 83 22.48 -46.41 63.41
N ALA A 84 21.29 -46.54 64.02
CA ALA A 84 20.02 -46.13 63.42
C ALA A 84 19.97 -44.61 63.22
N SER A 85 20.26 -43.84 64.28
CA SER A 85 20.30 -42.37 64.22
C SER A 85 21.34 -41.83 63.22
N MET A 86 22.52 -42.46 63.13
CA MET A 86 23.54 -42.10 62.16
C MET A 86 23.09 -42.40 60.72
N LYS A 87 22.33 -43.48 60.51
CA LYS A 87 21.73 -43.80 59.20
C LYS A 87 20.65 -42.79 58.81
N GLU A 88 19.80 -42.37 59.74
CA GLU A 88 18.81 -41.30 59.52
C GLU A 88 19.50 -39.97 59.18
N PHE A 89 20.58 -39.62 59.88
CA PHE A 89 21.36 -38.40 59.59
C PHE A 89 22.03 -38.45 58.20
N LEU A 90 22.60 -39.59 57.82
CA LEU A 90 23.18 -39.78 56.49
C LEU A 90 22.11 -39.67 55.38
N GLN A 91 20.94 -40.30 55.57
CA GLN A 91 19.83 -40.20 54.64
C GLN A 91 19.27 -38.75 54.55
N GLY A 92 19.27 -38.02 55.66
CA GLY A 92 18.98 -36.59 55.70
C GLY A 92 20.00 -35.77 54.90
N ALA A 93 21.30 -36.04 55.06
CA ALA A 93 22.36 -35.36 54.32
C ALA A 93 22.32 -35.67 52.80
N GLU A 94 22.00 -36.90 52.42
CA GLU A 94 21.75 -37.29 51.02
C GLU A 94 20.52 -36.57 50.44
N SER A 95 19.46 -36.39 51.25
CA SER A 95 18.26 -35.63 50.87
C SER A 95 18.59 -34.14 50.68
N TYR A 96 19.36 -33.52 51.59
CA TYR A 96 19.84 -32.15 51.44
C TYR A 96 20.75 -31.96 50.22
N LYS A 97 21.65 -32.90 49.94
CA LYS A 97 22.48 -32.90 48.73
C LYS A 97 21.63 -32.97 47.46
N SER A 98 20.60 -33.81 47.46
CA SER A 98 19.67 -33.94 46.33
C SER A 98 18.86 -32.66 46.12
N LEU A 99 18.43 -32.01 47.20
CA LEU A 99 17.74 -30.71 47.14
C LEU A 99 18.65 -29.59 46.61
N LEU A 100 19.93 -29.57 46.99
CA LEU A 100 20.90 -28.59 46.48
C LEU A 100 21.13 -28.77 44.97
N LEU A 101 21.27 -30.01 44.49
CA LEU A 101 21.41 -30.29 43.06
C LEU A 101 20.18 -29.86 42.25
N GLU A 102 18.97 -30.02 42.80
CA GLU A 102 17.75 -29.55 42.15
C GLU A 102 17.65 -28.01 42.19
N TYR A 103 18.14 -27.34 43.23
CA TYR A 103 18.25 -25.87 43.27
C TYR A 103 19.24 -25.34 42.23
N ASP A 104 20.43 -25.93 42.11
CA ASP A 104 21.43 -25.55 41.11
C ASP A 104 20.85 -25.70 39.69
N LYS A 105 20.19 -26.83 39.42
CA LYS A 105 19.47 -27.11 38.16
C LYS A 105 18.33 -26.11 37.89
N GLN A 106 17.57 -25.70 38.91
CA GLN A 106 16.56 -24.64 38.77
C GLN A 106 17.19 -23.27 38.48
N SER A 107 18.37 -22.98 39.04
CA SER A 107 19.13 -21.75 38.73
C SER A 107 19.60 -21.74 37.27
N GLU A 108 20.15 -22.86 36.77
CA GLU A 108 20.54 -23.01 35.36
C GLU A 108 19.34 -22.83 34.42
N GLN A 109 18.19 -23.44 34.73
CA GLN A 109 16.95 -23.27 33.97
C GLN A 109 16.46 -21.82 33.96
N LEU A 110 16.53 -21.14 35.11
CA LEU A 110 16.17 -19.73 35.22
C LEU A 110 17.08 -18.84 34.36
N ASP A 111 18.39 -19.10 34.32
CA ASP A 111 19.32 -18.32 33.49
C ASP A 111 19.14 -18.59 31.98
N VAL A 112 18.81 -19.83 31.59
CA VAL A 112 18.41 -20.15 30.21
C VAL A 112 17.13 -19.42 29.80
N GLU A 113 16.10 -19.37 30.64
CA GLU A 113 14.87 -18.64 30.31
C GLU A 113 15.05 -17.11 30.38
N LYS A 114 15.98 -16.56 31.19
CA LYS A 114 16.38 -15.13 31.11
C LYS A 114 17.02 -14.81 29.76
N GLU A 115 18.00 -15.60 29.32
CA GLU A 115 18.62 -15.43 28.00
C GLU A 115 17.58 -15.55 26.88
N ARG A 116 16.63 -16.48 27.01
CA ARG A 116 15.54 -16.62 26.06
C ARG A 116 14.61 -15.40 26.04
N ALA A 117 14.23 -14.88 27.21
CA ALA A 117 13.44 -13.66 27.33
C ALA A 117 14.18 -12.46 26.69
N HIS A 118 15.47 -12.30 26.97
CA HIS A 118 16.28 -11.22 26.41
C HIS A 118 16.48 -11.36 24.88
N ASN A 119 16.53 -12.58 24.35
CA ASN A 119 16.47 -12.82 22.91
C ASN A 119 15.11 -12.40 22.31
N PHE A 120 13.99 -12.66 22.99
CA PHE A 120 12.67 -12.19 22.55
C PHE A 120 12.51 -10.66 22.64
N GLU A 121 13.03 -10.01 23.70
CA GLU A 121 13.09 -8.55 23.82
C GLU A 121 13.79 -7.92 22.61
N ARG A 122 14.98 -8.42 22.24
CA ARG A 122 15.72 -7.94 21.05
C ARG A 122 14.93 -8.13 19.75
N HIS A 123 14.22 -9.26 19.58
CA HIS A 123 13.34 -9.46 18.42
C HIS A 123 12.15 -8.48 18.41
N ILE A 124 11.57 -8.17 19.57
CA ILE A 124 10.47 -7.19 19.70
C ILE A 124 10.99 -5.78 19.39
N GLU A 125 12.19 -5.40 19.85
CA GLU A 125 12.81 -4.11 19.52
C GLU A 125 13.07 -3.97 18.02
N ASP A 126 13.64 -4.99 17.37
CA ASP A 126 13.90 -4.99 15.92
C ASP A 126 12.59 -4.94 15.10
N LEU A 127 11.57 -5.72 15.47
CA LEU A 127 10.25 -5.65 14.84
C LEU A 127 9.59 -4.28 15.05
N THR A 128 9.71 -3.68 16.24
CA THR A 128 9.19 -2.34 16.53
C THR A 128 9.92 -1.27 15.71
N LYS A 129 11.23 -1.43 15.48
CA LYS A 129 12.04 -0.55 14.64
C LYS A 129 11.66 -0.68 13.16
N GLN A 130 11.44 -1.89 12.67
CA GLN A 130 10.93 -2.14 11.31
C GLN A 130 9.53 -1.55 11.12
N LEU A 131 8.65 -1.67 12.13
CA LEU A 131 7.31 -1.08 12.10
C LEU A 131 7.38 0.45 12.03
N ARG A 132 8.15 1.12 12.91
CA ARG A 132 8.34 2.59 12.86
C ARG A 132 8.91 3.07 11.52
N ASN A 133 9.88 2.34 10.96
CA ASN A 133 10.43 2.67 9.64
C ASN A 133 9.35 2.57 8.55
N SER A 134 8.51 1.55 8.61
CA SER A 134 7.39 1.35 7.66
C SER A 134 6.31 2.43 7.82
N THR A 135 5.98 2.82 9.06
CA THR A 135 5.06 3.93 9.34
C THR A 135 5.61 5.25 8.80
N CYS A 136 6.88 5.57 9.03
CA CYS A 136 7.51 6.80 8.51
C CYS A 136 7.58 6.82 6.97
N GLN A 137 7.75 5.66 6.31
CA GLN A 137 7.64 5.56 4.86
C GLN A 137 6.20 5.78 4.37
N TYR A 138 5.20 5.21 5.07
CA TYR A 138 3.79 5.42 4.75
C TYR A 138 3.38 6.89 4.91
N GLU A 139 3.76 7.54 6.01
CA GLU A 139 3.53 8.98 6.25
C GLU A 139 4.12 9.83 5.12
N ARG A 140 5.36 9.53 4.69
CA ARG A 140 6.01 10.23 3.57
C ARG A 140 5.27 10.03 2.25
N LEU A 141 4.94 8.80 1.89
CA LEU A 141 4.13 8.49 0.70
C LEU A 141 2.74 9.12 0.73
N THR A 142 2.18 9.35 1.93
CA THR A 142 0.90 10.04 2.11
C THR A 142 1.07 11.54 1.84
N SER A 143 2.10 12.18 2.40
CA SER A 143 2.47 13.57 2.11
C SER A 143 2.79 13.80 0.63
N ASP A 144 3.55 12.91 0.00
CA ASP A 144 3.89 12.99 -1.42
C ASP A 144 2.62 12.87 -2.31
N ASN A 145 1.64 12.06 -1.89
CA ASN A 145 0.33 11.98 -2.55
C ASN A 145 -0.50 13.26 -2.39
N GLU A 146 -0.50 13.88 -1.20
CA GLU A 146 -1.18 15.16 -0.95
C GLU A 146 -0.58 16.28 -1.81
N ASP A 147 0.74 16.37 -1.90
CA ASP A 147 1.46 17.31 -2.78
C ASP A 147 1.17 17.06 -4.27
N LEU A 148 1.11 15.79 -4.69
CA LEU A 148 0.73 15.43 -6.06
C LEU A 148 -0.73 15.79 -6.38
N LEU A 149 -1.66 15.59 -5.44
CA LEU A 149 -3.07 15.99 -5.59
C LEU A 149 -3.20 17.51 -5.72
N ALA A 150 -2.57 18.29 -4.83
CA ALA A 150 -2.54 19.75 -4.91
C ALA A 150 -1.94 20.25 -6.24
N ARG A 151 -0.92 19.55 -6.77
CA ARG A 151 -0.32 19.86 -8.07
C ARG A 151 -1.24 19.51 -9.24
N ILE A 152 -2.01 18.42 -9.16
CA ILE A 152 -3.04 18.06 -10.13
C ILE A 152 -4.18 19.09 -10.14
N GLU A 153 -4.68 19.50 -8.98
CA GLU A 153 -5.72 20.54 -8.85
C GLU A 153 -5.24 21.87 -9.44
N THR A 154 -4.00 22.27 -9.16
CA THR A 154 -3.37 23.46 -9.74
C THR A 154 -3.27 23.38 -11.27
N LEU A 155 -2.89 22.22 -11.81
CA LEU A 155 -2.84 21.99 -13.26
C LEU A 155 -4.25 22.01 -13.90
N GLN A 156 -5.27 21.47 -13.23
CA GLN A 156 -6.66 21.54 -13.69
C GLN A 156 -7.21 22.97 -13.68
N ALA A 157 -6.89 23.77 -12.65
CA ALA A 157 -7.24 25.18 -12.60
C ALA A 157 -6.58 25.98 -13.74
N ASN A 158 -5.29 25.73 -14.00
CA ASN A 158 -4.56 26.33 -15.12
C ASN A 158 -5.11 25.90 -16.48
N ALA A 159 -5.51 24.64 -16.65
CA ALA A 159 -6.15 24.15 -17.87
C ALA A 159 -7.48 24.88 -18.15
N LYS A 160 -8.35 25.01 -17.14
CA LYS A 160 -9.62 25.77 -17.25
C LYS A 160 -9.37 27.25 -17.59
N LEU A 161 -8.33 27.87 -17.03
CA LEU A 161 -7.94 29.25 -17.35
C LEU A 161 -7.47 29.39 -18.81
N LEU A 162 -6.70 28.43 -19.32
CA LEU A 162 -6.26 28.40 -20.72
C LEU A 162 -7.43 28.14 -21.69
N GLU A 163 -8.36 27.26 -21.34
CA GLU A 163 -9.61 27.05 -22.10
C GLU A 163 -10.44 28.33 -22.21
N ALA A 164 -10.58 29.07 -21.10
CA ALA A 164 -11.27 30.37 -21.08
C ALA A 164 -10.57 31.41 -21.97
N GLN A 165 -9.23 31.50 -21.92
CA GLN A 165 -8.45 32.38 -22.79
C GLN A 165 -8.56 31.99 -24.28
N ILE A 166 -8.57 30.69 -24.60
CA ILE A 166 -8.78 30.21 -25.98
C ILE A 166 -10.17 30.61 -26.48
N LEU A 167 -11.21 30.47 -25.65
CA LEU A 167 -12.57 30.92 -25.97
C LEU A 167 -12.67 32.44 -26.19
N GLU A 168 -11.97 33.24 -25.38
CA GLU A 168 -11.92 34.69 -25.54
C GLU A 168 -11.18 35.10 -26.83
N VAL A 169 -10.05 34.48 -27.13
CA VAL A 169 -9.31 34.70 -28.39
C VAL A 169 -10.13 34.26 -29.60
N GLN A 170 -10.89 33.16 -29.53
CA GLN A 170 -11.82 32.74 -30.59
C GLN A 170 -12.94 33.76 -30.81
N LYS A 171 -13.52 34.32 -29.74
CA LYS A 171 -14.52 35.40 -29.83
C LYS A 171 -13.92 36.65 -30.49
N ALA A 172 -12.74 37.09 -30.05
CA ALA A 172 -12.04 38.24 -30.61
C ALA A 172 -11.72 38.05 -32.09
N LYS A 173 -11.23 36.85 -32.47
CA LYS A 173 -11.01 36.47 -33.87
C LYS A 173 -12.30 36.62 -34.70
N GLY A 174 -13.43 36.11 -34.20
CA GLY A 174 -14.71 36.19 -34.89
C GLY A 174 -15.28 37.62 -35.04
N VAL A 175 -14.83 38.57 -34.21
CA VAL A 175 -15.11 40.01 -34.41
C VAL A 175 -14.26 40.56 -35.55
N VAL A 176 -12.95 40.31 -35.54
CA VAL A 176 -12.02 40.78 -36.58
C VAL A 176 -12.35 40.21 -37.96
N GLU A 177 -12.80 38.96 -38.05
CA GLU A 177 -13.27 38.36 -39.32
C GLU A 177 -14.51 39.10 -39.88
N LYS A 178 -15.46 39.50 -39.02
CA LYS A 178 -16.64 40.30 -39.42
C LYS A 178 -16.27 41.72 -39.84
N GLU A 179 -15.34 42.36 -39.14
CA GLU A 179 -14.82 43.69 -39.49
C GLU A 179 -14.11 43.65 -40.85
N LEU A 180 -13.29 42.63 -41.10
CA LEU A 180 -12.61 42.41 -42.38
C LEU A 180 -13.59 42.21 -43.54
N ASP A 181 -14.66 41.44 -43.33
CA ASP A 181 -15.70 41.23 -44.35
C ASP A 181 -16.54 42.50 -44.60
N ALA A 182 -16.79 43.30 -43.57
CA ALA A 182 -17.40 44.62 -43.73
C ALA A 182 -16.49 45.59 -44.52
N GLU A 183 -15.18 45.60 -44.27
CA GLU A 183 -14.23 46.43 -45.03
C GLU A 183 -14.15 45.99 -46.51
N LYS A 184 -14.15 44.67 -46.78
CA LYS A 184 -14.24 44.15 -48.16
C LYS A 184 -15.50 44.66 -48.87
N LEU A 185 -16.65 44.57 -48.21
CA LEU A 185 -17.93 45.03 -48.78
C LEU A 185 -17.90 46.53 -49.07
N GLN A 186 -17.35 47.34 -48.15
CA GLN A 186 -17.17 48.78 -48.34
C GLN A 186 -16.22 49.10 -49.49
N LYS A 187 -15.13 48.35 -49.65
CA LYS A 187 -14.21 48.47 -50.80
C LYS A 187 -14.91 48.16 -52.11
N GLU A 188 -15.70 47.08 -52.17
CA GLU A 188 -16.42 46.71 -53.39
C GLU A 188 -17.48 47.75 -53.76
N GLN A 189 -18.17 48.33 -52.77
CA GLN A 189 -19.09 49.44 -52.99
C GLN A 189 -18.38 50.69 -53.52
N LYS A 190 -17.25 51.10 -52.91
CA LYS A 190 -16.44 52.23 -53.40
C LYS A 190 -15.92 52.00 -54.82
N ILE A 191 -15.56 50.77 -55.18
CA ILE A 191 -15.16 50.43 -56.56
C ILE A 191 -16.34 50.62 -57.53
N LYS A 192 -17.56 50.19 -57.18
CA LYS A 192 -18.76 50.40 -58.01
C LYS A 192 -19.08 51.89 -58.18
N GLU A 193 -19.03 52.66 -57.10
CA GLU A 193 -19.20 54.12 -57.12
C GLU A 193 -18.15 54.80 -58.01
N HIS A 194 -16.88 54.39 -57.91
CA HIS A 194 -15.79 54.94 -58.72
C HIS A 194 -15.90 54.56 -60.21
N VAL A 195 -16.47 53.40 -60.54
CA VAL A 195 -16.79 53.03 -61.93
C VAL A 195 -17.92 53.91 -62.49
N SER A 196 -18.97 54.20 -61.71
CA SER A 196 -20.02 55.13 -62.16
C SER A 196 -19.50 56.54 -62.40
N THR A 197 -18.66 57.10 -61.51
CA THR A 197 -18.12 58.46 -61.69
C THR A 197 -17.14 58.56 -62.85
N VAL A 198 -16.41 57.48 -63.18
CA VAL A 198 -15.58 57.41 -64.40
C VAL A 198 -16.44 57.44 -65.66
N ASN A 199 -17.54 56.68 -65.71
CA ASN A 199 -18.47 56.71 -66.85
C ASN A 199 -19.10 58.11 -67.05
N GLU A 200 -19.51 58.78 -65.97
CA GLU A 200 -20.03 60.15 -66.03
C GLU A 200 -18.97 61.15 -66.53
N LEU A 201 -17.71 60.99 -66.10
CA LEU A 201 -16.58 61.78 -66.59
C LEU A 201 -16.33 61.58 -68.09
N GLU A 202 -16.42 60.35 -68.60
CA GLU A 202 -16.28 60.06 -70.03
C GLU A 202 -17.40 60.72 -70.86
N GLU A 203 -18.65 60.71 -70.38
CA GLU A 203 -19.76 61.42 -71.04
C GLU A 203 -19.58 62.94 -71.05
N LEU A 204 -19.17 63.53 -69.92
CA LEU A 204 -18.86 64.97 -69.82
C LEU A 204 -17.69 65.37 -70.74
N GLN A 205 -16.65 64.54 -70.82
CA GLN A 205 -15.53 64.76 -71.73
C GLN A 205 -15.97 64.73 -73.20
N LEU A 206 -16.94 63.87 -73.55
CA LEU A 206 -17.55 63.83 -74.89
C LEU A 206 -18.40 65.08 -75.19
N GLN A 207 -19.11 65.64 -74.20
CA GLN A 207 -19.85 66.90 -74.33
C GLN A 207 -18.90 68.09 -74.51
N PHE A 208 -17.87 68.23 -73.68
CA PHE A 208 -16.88 69.30 -73.77
C PHE A 208 -16.16 69.34 -75.13
N GLN A 209 -15.88 68.18 -75.74
CA GLN A 209 -15.33 68.12 -77.10
C GLN A 209 -16.28 68.63 -78.19
N LYS A 210 -17.61 68.60 -77.98
CA LYS A 210 -18.59 69.16 -78.92
C LYS A 210 -18.66 70.68 -78.80
N GLU A 211 -18.74 71.21 -77.58
CA GLU A 211 -18.77 72.66 -77.33
C GLU A 211 -17.48 73.36 -77.81
N LYS A 212 -16.31 72.76 -77.54
CA LYS A 212 -15.01 73.28 -78.01
C LYS A 212 -14.97 73.47 -79.54
N LYS A 213 -15.61 72.57 -80.30
CA LYS A 213 -15.72 72.68 -81.77
C LYS A 213 -16.68 73.78 -82.23
N GLN A 214 -17.70 74.13 -81.43
CA GLN A 214 -18.58 75.27 -81.72
C GLN A 214 -17.88 76.60 -81.42
N LEU A 215 -17.22 76.72 -80.26
CA LEU A 215 -16.53 77.96 -79.86
C LEU A 215 -15.41 78.35 -80.83
N GLN A 216 -14.68 77.37 -81.34
CA GLN A 216 -13.63 77.57 -82.35
C GLN A 216 -14.17 78.11 -83.68
N LYS A 217 -15.45 77.86 -84.00
CA LYS A 217 -16.12 78.36 -85.21
C LYS A 217 -16.57 79.82 -85.05
N THR A 218 -17.19 80.16 -83.92
CA THR A 218 -17.60 81.55 -83.62
C THR A 218 -16.41 82.50 -83.47
N MET A 219 -15.26 82.00 -83.02
CA MET A 219 -14.04 82.83 -82.89
C MET A 219 -13.50 83.30 -84.26
N GLN A 220 -13.61 82.46 -85.30
CA GLN A 220 -13.21 82.81 -86.68
C GLN A 220 -14.15 83.85 -87.31
N GLU A 221 -15.44 83.82 -86.96
CA GLU A 221 -16.43 84.80 -87.41
C GLU A 221 -16.20 86.19 -86.75
N LEU A 222 -15.72 86.21 -85.50
CA LEU A 222 -15.43 87.45 -84.76
C LEU A 222 -14.16 88.18 -85.24
N GLU A 223 -13.16 87.45 -85.74
CA GLU A 223 -11.93 88.04 -86.32
C GLU A 223 -12.19 88.78 -87.63
N LEU A 224 -13.22 88.39 -88.40
CA LEU A 224 -13.55 89.05 -89.67
C LEU A 224 -14.10 90.46 -89.46
N VAL A 225 -14.89 90.68 -88.39
CA VAL A 225 -15.57 91.94 -88.08
C VAL A 225 -14.62 92.98 -87.46
N LYS A 226 -13.55 92.55 -86.79
CA LYS A 226 -12.60 93.46 -86.10
C LYS A 226 -11.64 94.22 -87.02
N LYS A 227 -11.59 93.93 -88.32
CA LYS A 227 -10.65 94.58 -89.27
C LYS A 227 -11.18 95.84 -89.96
N ASP A 228 -12.47 96.15 -89.82
CA ASP A 228 -13.15 97.14 -90.67
C ASP A 228 -13.36 98.53 -90.02
N ALA A 229 -12.77 98.77 -88.84
CA ALA A 229 -13.07 99.95 -88.03
C ALA A 229 -11.85 100.66 -87.42
N GLN A 230 -11.61 101.88 -87.92
CA GLN A 230 -11.09 103.11 -87.27
C GLN A 230 -9.71 103.65 -87.71
N GLN A 231 -9.76 104.86 -88.27
CA GLN A 231 -8.64 105.79 -88.49
C GLN A 231 -9.14 107.24 -88.28
N THR A 232 -8.23 108.20 -88.05
CA THR A 232 -8.43 109.67 -87.86
C THR A 232 -8.98 110.05 -86.47
N THR A 233 -8.33 110.76 -85.53
CA THR A 233 -7.11 111.63 -85.43
C THR A 233 -7.37 113.16 -85.44
N LEU A 234 -6.66 113.86 -84.53
CA LEU A 234 -6.16 115.26 -84.62
C LEU A 234 -6.86 116.46 -83.94
N MET A 235 -7.92 116.28 -83.13
CA MET A 235 -8.18 117.21 -81.99
C MET A 235 -7.59 116.65 -80.68
N ASN A 236 -7.33 115.34 -80.67
CA ASN A 236 -6.70 114.59 -79.60
C ASN A 236 -5.17 114.82 -79.63
N MET A 237 -4.69 116.04 -79.37
CA MET A 237 -3.23 116.29 -79.25
C MET A 237 -2.85 117.08 -77.99
N GLU A 238 -3.51 118.19 -77.68
CA GLU A 238 -3.25 118.94 -76.43
C GLU A 238 -4.07 118.39 -75.25
N ILE A 239 -5.35 118.09 -75.50
CA ILE A 239 -6.13 117.18 -74.64
C ILE A 239 -5.37 115.85 -74.53
N ALA A 240 -4.82 115.33 -75.63
CA ALA A 240 -4.05 114.10 -75.58
C ALA A 240 -2.70 114.23 -74.87
N ASP A 241 -2.15 115.41 -74.59
CA ASP A 241 -0.89 115.55 -73.85
C ASP A 241 -1.12 115.57 -72.34
N TYR A 242 -2.15 116.26 -71.87
CA TYR A 242 -2.60 116.12 -70.47
C TYR A 242 -3.25 114.76 -70.22
N GLU A 243 -4.05 114.23 -71.16
CA GLU A 243 -4.51 112.85 -71.10
C GLU A 243 -3.36 111.87 -71.27
N ARG A 244 -2.28 112.15 -72.01
CA ARG A 244 -1.10 111.26 -72.09
C ARG A 244 -0.34 111.26 -70.78
N LEU A 245 -0.19 112.40 -70.11
CA LEU A 245 0.38 112.42 -68.76
C LEU A 245 -0.53 111.73 -67.74
N MET A 246 -1.86 111.93 -67.81
CA MET A 246 -2.82 111.21 -66.96
C MET A 246 -2.89 109.71 -67.30
N LYS A 247 -2.79 109.32 -68.58
CA LYS A 247 -2.72 107.92 -69.03
C LYS A 247 -1.39 107.31 -68.64
N GLU A 248 -0.27 108.02 -68.71
CA GLU A 248 1.03 107.55 -68.23
C GLU A 248 1.05 107.38 -66.70
N LEU A 249 0.41 108.28 -65.95
CA LEU A 249 0.26 108.16 -64.49
C LEU A 249 -0.72 107.05 -64.11
N ASN A 250 -1.88 106.96 -64.77
CA ASN A 250 -2.83 105.87 -64.58
C ASN A 250 -2.28 104.53 -65.07
N GLN A 251 -1.43 104.50 -66.10
CA GLN A 251 -0.72 103.30 -66.56
C GLN A 251 0.34 102.90 -65.54
N LYS A 252 1.09 103.85 -64.97
CA LYS A 252 2.00 103.57 -63.85
C LYS A 252 1.25 103.07 -62.62
N LEU A 253 0.08 103.63 -62.32
CA LEU A 253 -0.75 103.24 -61.17
C LEU A 253 -1.40 101.86 -61.38
N THR A 254 -1.95 101.59 -62.56
CA THR A 254 -2.50 100.27 -62.92
C THR A 254 -1.41 99.21 -63.02
N ASN A 255 -0.25 99.51 -63.61
CA ASN A 255 0.90 98.60 -63.59
C ASN A 255 1.41 98.35 -62.15
N LYS A 256 1.32 99.35 -61.25
CA LYS A 256 1.69 99.16 -59.85
C LYS A 256 0.64 98.32 -59.10
N ASN A 257 -0.64 98.56 -59.33
CA ASN A 257 -1.72 97.74 -58.79
C ASN A 257 -1.64 96.30 -59.31
N SER A 258 -1.37 96.07 -60.60
CA SER A 258 -1.18 94.72 -61.13
C SER A 258 0.01 94.03 -60.48
N THR A 259 1.16 94.72 -60.30
CA THR A 259 2.28 94.13 -59.55
C THR A 259 2.00 93.90 -58.06
N ILE A 260 1.02 94.61 -57.48
CA ILE A 260 0.56 94.36 -56.11
C ILE A 260 -0.35 93.14 -56.09
N GLU A 261 -1.33 93.05 -57.01
CA GLU A 261 -2.22 91.89 -57.18
C GLU A 261 -1.42 90.60 -57.47
N ASP A 262 -0.39 90.67 -58.32
CA ASP A 262 0.53 89.56 -58.61
C ASP A 262 1.28 89.11 -57.35
N LEU A 263 1.79 90.06 -56.54
CA LEU A 263 2.49 89.76 -55.28
C LEU A 263 1.54 89.25 -54.18
N GLU A 264 0.30 89.72 -54.14
CA GLU A 264 -0.74 89.23 -53.23
C GLU A 264 -1.18 87.81 -53.59
N GLN A 265 -1.30 87.50 -54.89
CA GLN A 265 -1.54 86.14 -55.37
C GLN A 265 -0.37 85.20 -55.06
N GLU A 266 0.87 85.61 -55.32
CA GLU A 266 2.06 84.83 -54.95
C GLU A 266 2.15 84.62 -53.43
N MET A 267 1.88 85.65 -52.62
CA MET A 267 1.79 85.49 -51.15
C MET A 267 0.72 84.48 -50.73
N LYS A 268 -0.45 84.49 -51.39
CA LYS A 268 -1.53 83.53 -51.13
C LYS A 268 -1.11 82.10 -51.49
N ILE A 269 -0.48 81.90 -52.64
CA ILE A 269 0.05 80.60 -53.09
C ILE A 269 1.14 80.08 -52.15
N GLN A 270 2.08 80.94 -51.72
CA GLN A 270 3.11 80.56 -50.75
C GLN A 270 2.52 80.21 -49.38
N LYS A 271 1.44 80.88 -48.96
CA LYS A 271 0.74 80.57 -47.71
C LYS A 271 -0.02 79.23 -47.78
N GLU A 272 -0.75 78.96 -48.86
CA GLU A 272 -1.40 77.67 -49.11
C GLU A 272 -0.36 76.53 -49.19
N LYS A 273 0.81 76.80 -49.78
CA LYS A 273 1.95 75.86 -49.78
C LYS A 273 2.55 75.66 -48.38
N GLN A 274 2.59 76.68 -47.54
CA GLN A 274 3.05 76.55 -46.17
C GLN A 274 2.06 75.74 -45.31
N GLU A 275 0.75 75.96 -45.48
CA GLU A 275 -0.29 75.21 -44.78
C GLU A 275 -0.27 73.72 -45.17
N THR A 276 -0.20 73.39 -46.46
CA THR A 276 -0.09 72.00 -46.93
C THR A 276 1.19 71.30 -46.44
N LEU A 277 2.35 71.97 -46.45
CA LEU A 277 3.58 71.40 -45.86
C LEU A 277 3.47 71.20 -44.33
N GLN A 278 2.73 72.05 -43.63
CA GLN A 278 2.49 71.91 -42.18
C GLN A 278 1.55 70.72 -41.89
N GLU A 279 0.56 70.48 -42.73
CA GLU A 279 -0.30 69.28 -42.69
C GLU A 279 0.50 67.99 -42.97
N GLU A 280 1.40 68.01 -43.97
CA GLU A 280 2.31 66.88 -44.23
C GLU A 280 3.23 66.60 -43.04
N ILE A 281 3.83 67.63 -42.43
CA ILE A 281 4.70 67.49 -41.26
C ILE A 281 3.93 66.89 -40.07
N THR A 282 2.72 67.37 -39.78
CA THR A 282 1.92 66.86 -38.66
C THR A 282 1.42 65.44 -38.90
N SER A 283 1.04 65.10 -40.13
CA SER A 283 0.74 63.72 -40.56
C SER A 283 1.94 62.80 -40.36
N LEU A 284 3.13 63.19 -40.84
CA LEU A 284 4.36 62.41 -40.68
C LEU A 284 4.77 62.24 -39.20
N GLN A 285 4.60 63.28 -38.38
CA GLN A 285 4.82 63.20 -36.93
C GLN A 285 3.90 62.16 -36.27
N SER A 286 2.60 62.18 -36.60
CA SER A 286 1.64 61.19 -36.06
C SER A 286 1.98 59.75 -36.49
N SER A 287 2.45 59.58 -37.74
CA SER A 287 2.90 58.31 -38.29
C SER A 287 4.12 57.77 -37.54
N VAL A 288 5.14 58.62 -37.31
CA VAL A 288 6.34 58.27 -36.53
C VAL A 288 5.97 57.84 -35.10
N GLN A 289 5.15 58.62 -34.40
CA GLN A 289 4.71 58.28 -33.04
C GLN A 289 4.02 56.91 -32.99
N HIS A 290 3.10 56.64 -33.94
CA HIS A 290 2.43 55.34 -34.04
C HIS A 290 3.39 54.18 -34.36
N TYR A 291 4.47 54.40 -35.13
CA TYR A 291 5.53 53.40 -35.31
C TYR A 291 6.37 53.19 -34.06
N GLU A 292 6.65 54.23 -33.27
CA GLU A 292 7.35 54.12 -31.98
C GLU A 292 6.52 53.35 -30.95
N GLU A 293 5.22 53.61 -30.86
CA GLU A 293 4.27 52.85 -30.04
C GLU A 293 4.17 51.37 -30.46
N LYS A 294 4.19 51.09 -31.77
CA LYS A 294 4.27 49.70 -32.26
C LYS A 294 5.60 49.04 -31.89
N ASN A 295 6.71 49.74 -32.03
CA ASN A 295 8.04 49.23 -31.68
C ASN A 295 8.18 48.95 -30.17
N THR A 296 7.63 49.80 -29.30
CA THR A 296 7.61 49.56 -27.84
C THR A 296 6.75 48.34 -27.48
N LYS A 297 5.55 48.19 -28.06
CA LYS A 297 4.71 46.99 -27.90
C LYS A 297 5.43 45.71 -28.36
N ILE A 298 6.11 45.74 -29.52
CA ILE A 298 6.91 44.60 -30.02
C ILE A 298 8.07 44.27 -29.06
N LYS A 299 8.77 45.28 -28.53
CA LYS A 299 9.84 45.06 -27.52
C LYS A 299 9.30 44.44 -26.23
N GLN A 300 8.14 44.87 -25.74
CA GLN A 300 7.49 44.29 -24.56
C GLN A 300 7.11 42.83 -24.80
N LEU A 301 6.51 42.50 -25.94
CA LEU A 301 6.21 41.12 -26.34
C LEU A 301 7.47 40.25 -26.46
N LEU A 302 8.55 40.78 -27.03
CA LEU A 302 9.83 40.07 -27.14
C LEU A 302 10.45 39.78 -25.76
N VAL A 303 10.34 40.70 -24.80
CA VAL A 303 10.80 40.48 -23.42
C VAL A 303 9.93 39.45 -22.71
N LYS A 304 8.59 39.52 -22.87
CA LYS A 304 7.66 38.55 -22.30
C LYS A 304 7.92 37.13 -22.82
N THR A 305 8.01 36.96 -24.14
CA THR A 305 8.31 35.66 -24.77
C THR A 305 9.71 35.13 -24.43
N LYS A 306 10.71 36.00 -24.25
CA LYS A 306 12.03 35.58 -23.74
C LYS A 306 11.99 35.09 -22.29
N LYS A 307 11.16 35.71 -21.44
CA LYS A 307 10.96 35.24 -20.06
C LYS A 307 10.23 33.90 -20.06
N GLU A 308 9.12 33.79 -20.78
CA GLU A 308 8.35 32.54 -20.90
C GLU A 308 9.22 31.39 -21.45
N LEU A 309 10.11 31.65 -22.40
CA LEU A 309 11.08 30.65 -22.90
C LEU A 309 12.14 30.26 -21.86
N ALA A 310 12.55 31.16 -20.97
CA ALA A 310 13.47 30.85 -19.88
C ALA A 310 12.77 30.04 -18.77
N ASP A 311 11.56 30.46 -18.38
CA ASP A 311 10.72 29.78 -17.39
C ASP A 311 10.37 28.34 -17.87
N ALA A 312 10.04 28.17 -19.17
CA ALA A 312 9.80 26.86 -19.77
C ALA A 312 11.04 25.95 -19.78
N LYS A 313 12.23 26.50 -20.05
CA LYS A 313 13.49 25.74 -19.97
C LYS A 313 13.84 25.31 -18.55
N GLN A 314 13.56 26.15 -17.56
CA GLN A 314 13.75 25.77 -16.15
C GLN A 314 12.81 24.61 -15.78
N ALA A 315 11.53 24.71 -16.15
CA ALA A 315 10.58 23.62 -15.94
C ALA A 315 11.00 22.31 -16.64
N GLU A 316 11.55 22.38 -17.86
CA GLU A 316 12.11 21.22 -18.57
C GLU A 316 13.27 20.58 -17.77
N THR A 317 14.19 21.37 -17.22
CA THR A 317 15.28 20.83 -16.40
C THR A 317 14.79 20.23 -15.07
N ASP A 318 13.78 20.81 -14.45
CA ASP A 318 13.18 20.30 -13.21
C ASP A 318 12.43 18.98 -13.47
N HIS A 319 11.75 18.87 -14.62
CA HIS A 319 11.12 17.62 -15.07
C HIS A 319 12.14 16.52 -15.37
N LEU A 320 13.29 16.84 -15.97
CA LEU A 320 14.36 15.86 -16.20
C LEU A 320 14.98 15.35 -14.89
N LEU A 321 15.15 16.23 -13.89
CA LEU A 321 15.60 15.83 -12.54
C LEU A 321 14.58 14.92 -11.85
N LEU A 322 13.30 15.26 -11.90
CA LEU A 322 12.22 14.41 -11.34
C LEU A 322 12.15 13.05 -12.04
N GLN A 323 12.27 13.01 -13.37
CA GLN A 323 12.32 11.78 -14.14
C GLN A 323 13.51 10.89 -13.74
N ALA A 324 14.66 11.48 -13.43
CA ALA A 324 15.83 10.74 -12.93
C ALA A 324 15.59 10.16 -11.53
N SER A 325 14.94 10.90 -10.61
CA SER A 325 14.57 10.40 -9.27
C SER A 325 13.61 9.21 -9.36
N LEU A 326 12.49 9.39 -10.07
CA LEU A 326 11.47 8.35 -10.24
C LEU A 326 12.02 7.08 -10.88
N LYS A 327 13.00 7.21 -11.79
CA LYS A 327 13.71 6.06 -12.37
C LYS A 327 14.57 5.33 -11.34
N GLY A 328 15.26 6.06 -10.45
CA GLY A 328 16.01 5.47 -9.34
C GLY A 328 15.11 4.76 -8.32
N GLU A 329 13.96 5.34 -7.99
CA GLU A 329 12.95 4.75 -7.09
C GLU A 329 12.31 3.49 -7.70
N LEU A 330 12.06 3.48 -9.01
CA LEU A 330 11.60 2.30 -9.75
C LEU A 330 12.65 1.19 -9.74
N GLU A 331 13.92 1.51 -10.01
CA GLU A 331 15.03 0.56 -9.98
C GLU A 331 15.24 -0.03 -8.57
N ALA A 332 15.13 0.78 -7.51
CA ALA A 332 15.19 0.32 -6.13
C ALA A 332 14.01 -0.60 -5.77
N SER A 333 12.79 -0.23 -6.17
CA SER A 333 11.58 -1.05 -5.99
C SER A 333 11.70 -2.40 -6.72
N GLN A 334 12.27 -2.39 -7.92
CA GLN A 334 12.51 -3.60 -8.70
C GLN A 334 13.57 -4.51 -8.04
N GLN A 335 14.64 -3.95 -7.47
CA GLN A 335 15.61 -4.72 -6.68
C GLN A 335 14.95 -5.36 -5.44
N GLN A 336 14.08 -4.62 -4.73
CA GLN A 336 13.35 -5.14 -3.57
C GLN A 336 12.43 -6.32 -3.95
N VAL A 337 11.78 -6.26 -5.12
CA VAL A 337 10.98 -7.39 -5.66
C VAL A 337 11.85 -8.62 -5.95
N GLU A 338 13.06 -8.47 -6.49
CA GLU A 338 13.98 -9.61 -6.67
C GLU A 338 14.43 -10.20 -5.33
N VAL A 339 14.67 -9.39 -4.29
CA VAL A 339 14.96 -9.89 -2.93
C VAL A 339 13.79 -10.72 -2.39
N TYR A 340 12.54 -10.26 -2.54
CA TYR A 340 11.37 -11.03 -2.12
C TYR A 340 11.19 -12.33 -2.91
N LYS A 341 11.52 -12.36 -4.21
CA LYS A 341 11.52 -13.61 -5.00
C LYS A 341 12.54 -14.63 -4.48
N ILE A 342 13.73 -14.18 -4.09
CA ILE A 342 14.77 -15.04 -3.49
C ILE A 342 14.25 -15.63 -2.17
N GLN A 343 13.72 -14.79 -1.27
CA GLN A 343 13.14 -15.24 0.01
C GLN A 343 11.99 -16.24 -0.19
N LEU A 344 11.11 -16.01 -1.17
CA LEU A 344 10.05 -16.97 -1.52
C LEU A 344 10.60 -18.32 -2.02
N ALA A 345 11.69 -18.31 -2.79
CA ALA A 345 12.35 -19.52 -3.25
C ALA A 345 13.03 -20.29 -2.08
N GLU A 346 13.67 -19.57 -1.15
CA GLU A 346 14.26 -20.12 0.07
C GLU A 346 13.19 -20.78 0.96
N MET A 347 12.12 -20.05 1.30
CA MET A 347 11.00 -20.58 2.08
C MET A 347 10.32 -21.78 1.41
N THR A 348 10.23 -21.79 0.07
CA THR A 348 9.70 -22.93 -0.69
C THR A 348 10.63 -24.15 -0.61
N SER A 349 11.95 -23.92 -0.68
CA SER A 349 12.97 -24.96 -0.49
C SER A 349 12.93 -25.56 0.92
N GLU A 350 12.83 -24.72 1.95
CA GLU A 350 12.69 -25.18 3.34
C GLU A 350 11.39 -25.96 3.58
N LYS A 351 10.26 -25.46 3.07
CA LYS A 351 8.98 -26.18 3.09
C LYS A 351 9.11 -27.56 2.44
N HIS A 352 9.81 -27.66 1.30
CA HIS A 352 10.02 -28.94 0.62
C HIS A 352 10.91 -29.89 1.44
N LYS A 353 12.01 -29.40 2.03
CA LYS A 353 12.87 -30.19 2.94
C LYS A 353 12.09 -30.74 4.13
N ILE A 354 11.29 -29.90 4.79
CA ILE A 354 10.45 -30.31 5.93
C ILE A 354 9.40 -31.33 5.49
N HIS A 355 8.79 -31.15 4.31
CA HIS A 355 7.79 -32.08 3.78
C HIS A 355 8.39 -33.47 3.47
N GLU A 356 9.56 -33.54 2.82
CA GLU A 356 10.25 -34.81 2.58
C GLU A 356 10.74 -35.45 3.90
N HIS A 357 11.15 -34.67 4.90
CA HIS A 357 11.49 -35.21 6.22
C HIS A 357 10.27 -35.81 6.93
N LEU A 358 9.12 -35.12 6.91
CA LEU A 358 7.86 -35.63 7.45
C LEU A 358 7.41 -36.91 6.74
N LYS A 359 7.51 -36.93 5.40
CA LYS A 359 7.15 -38.08 4.56
C LYS A 359 8.05 -39.29 4.83
N THR A 360 9.37 -39.12 4.87
CA THR A 360 10.32 -40.21 5.17
C THR A 360 10.14 -40.75 6.59
N SER A 361 9.85 -39.87 7.56
CA SER A 361 9.45 -40.27 8.93
C SER A 361 8.15 -41.08 8.92
N ALA A 362 7.09 -40.61 8.24
CA ALA A 362 5.82 -41.33 8.14
C ALA A 362 5.98 -42.71 7.47
N GLU A 363 6.76 -42.80 6.39
CA GLU A 363 7.11 -44.07 5.73
C GLU A 363 7.92 -45.02 6.64
N GLN A 364 8.76 -44.48 7.53
CA GLN A 364 9.49 -45.27 8.53
C GLN A 364 8.55 -45.78 9.63
N HIS A 365 7.69 -44.92 10.18
CA HIS A 365 6.68 -45.32 11.16
C HIS A 365 5.71 -46.38 10.58
N GLN A 366 5.27 -46.22 9.32
CA GLN A 366 4.42 -47.20 8.64
C GLN A 366 5.11 -48.56 8.47
N ARG A 367 6.41 -48.57 8.15
CA ARG A 367 7.22 -49.81 8.09
C ARG A 367 7.33 -50.48 9.46
N THR A 368 7.63 -49.72 10.51
CA THR A 368 7.72 -50.23 11.88
C THR A 368 6.37 -50.78 12.38
N LEU A 369 5.27 -50.08 12.13
CA LEU A 369 3.92 -50.52 12.47
C LEU A 369 3.52 -51.80 11.75
N SER A 370 3.88 -51.93 10.46
CA SER A 370 3.67 -53.17 9.68
C SER A 370 4.48 -54.34 10.25
N ALA A 371 5.72 -54.11 10.70
CA ALA A 371 6.55 -55.14 11.35
C ALA A 371 5.99 -55.58 12.71
N TYR A 372 5.47 -54.64 13.52
CA TYR A 372 4.79 -54.98 14.77
C TYR A 372 3.49 -55.76 14.53
N GLN A 373 2.70 -55.40 13.51
CA GLN A 373 1.51 -56.17 13.12
C GLN A 373 1.86 -57.62 12.73
N GLN A 374 2.91 -57.82 11.93
CA GLN A 374 3.41 -59.16 11.58
C GLN A 374 3.84 -59.95 12.83
N ARG A 375 4.55 -59.32 13.76
CA ARG A 375 4.98 -59.96 15.02
C ARG A 375 3.81 -60.34 15.92
N VAL A 376 2.78 -59.50 16.00
CA VAL A 376 1.54 -59.82 16.73
C VAL A 376 0.82 -61.01 16.11
N VAL A 377 0.74 -61.10 14.78
CA VAL A 377 0.15 -62.27 14.10
C VAL A 377 0.95 -63.54 14.39
N ALA A 378 2.28 -63.50 14.26
CA ALA A 378 3.14 -64.65 14.58
C ALA A 378 2.97 -65.14 16.03
N LEU A 379 2.97 -64.23 17.02
CA LEU A 379 2.74 -64.58 18.42
C LEU A 379 1.32 -65.12 18.68
N GLN A 380 0.30 -64.66 17.94
CA GLN A 380 -1.04 -65.23 18.01
C GLN A 380 -1.11 -66.65 17.43
N GLU A 381 -0.37 -66.92 16.35
CA GLU A 381 -0.25 -68.26 15.75
C GLU A 381 0.51 -69.22 16.67
N GLU A 382 1.65 -68.80 17.23
CA GLU A 382 2.38 -69.54 18.26
C GLU A 382 1.51 -69.84 19.50
N SER A 383 0.74 -68.85 19.97
CA SER A 383 -0.19 -69.06 21.09
C SER A 383 -1.31 -70.05 20.76
N ARG A 384 -1.81 -70.06 19.52
CA ARG A 384 -2.79 -71.06 19.06
C ARG A 384 -2.16 -72.45 18.95
N ALA A 385 -0.95 -72.55 18.42
CA ALA A 385 -0.21 -73.81 18.33
C ALA A 385 0.07 -74.40 19.73
N ALA A 386 0.63 -73.61 20.65
CA ALA A 386 0.88 -74.04 22.02
C ALA A 386 -0.40 -74.46 22.77
N LYS A 387 -1.54 -73.79 22.52
CA LYS A 387 -2.84 -74.22 23.08
C LYS A 387 -3.35 -75.53 22.47
N ALA A 388 -3.12 -75.76 21.18
CA ALA A 388 -3.46 -77.02 20.52
C ALA A 388 -2.58 -78.17 21.04
N GLU A 389 -1.28 -77.94 21.21
CA GLU A 389 -0.35 -78.89 21.85
C GLU A 389 -0.75 -79.17 23.30
N GLN A 390 -1.06 -78.14 24.10
CA GLN A 390 -1.55 -78.31 25.47
C GLN A 390 -2.82 -79.15 25.52
N ALA A 391 -3.78 -78.91 24.61
CA ALA A 391 -5.00 -79.71 24.52
C ALA A 391 -4.71 -81.16 24.11
N ALA A 392 -3.80 -81.39 23.17
CA ALA A 392 -3.36 -82.72 22.76
C ALA A 392 -2.69 -83.48 23.94
N VAL A 393 -1.72 -82.87 24.60
CA VAL A 393 -1.05 -83.43 25.79
C VAL A 393 -2.03 -83.68 26.93
N THR A 394 -3.03 -82.81 27.14
CA THR A 394 -4.09 -83.02 28.15
C THR A 394 -4.96 -84.23 27.80
N SER A 395 -5.30 -84.41 26.52
CA SER A 395 -6.03 -85.58 26.03
C SER A 395 -5.20 -86.87 26.13
N GLU A 396 -3.90 -86.82 25.82
CA GLU A 396 -2.98 -87.92 26.03
C GLU A 396 -2.80 -88.26 27.50
N PHE A 397 -2.78 -87.25 28.39
CA PHE A 397 -2.69 -87.42 29.83
C PHE A 397 -3.96 -88.04 30.43
N GLU A 398 -5.17 -87.60 30.04
CA GLU A 398 -6.42 -88.26 30.46
C GLU A 398 -6.52 -89.68 29.88
N SER A 399 -6.05 -89.90 28.65
CA SER A 399 -5.92 -91.24 28.05
C SER A 399 -4.89 -92.10 28.79
N TYR A 400 -3.79 -91.51 29.27
CA TYR A 400 -2.80 -92.16 30.12
C TYR A 400 -3.37 -92.47 31.50
N LYS A 401 -4.11 -91.56 32.13
CA LYS A 401 -4.82 -91.75 33.40
C LYS A 401 -5.89 -92.84 33.31
N ALA A 402 -6.60 -92.94 32.19
CA ALA A 402 -7.52 -94.05 31.90
C ALA A 402 -6.76 -95.38 31.72
N ARG A 403 -5.63 -95.38 30.99
CA ARG A 403 -4.72 -96.54 30.89
C ARG A 403 -4.16 -96.93 32.26
N VAL A 404 -3.71 -95.99 33.08
CA VAL A 404 -3.19 -96.20 34.44
C VAL A 404 -4.28 -96.66 35.40
N HIS A 405 -5.52 -96.18 35.32
CA HIS A 405 -6.62 -96.76 36.09
C HIS A 405 -6.91 -98.20 35.66
N THR A 406 -6.80 -98.50 34.36
CA THR A 406 -6.96 -99.86 33.82
C THR A 406 -5.80 -100.76 34.24
N VAL A 407 -4.57 -100.24 34.23
CA VAL A 407 -3.35 -100.93 34.65
C VAL A 407 -3.29 -101.08 36.17
N LEU A 408 -3.73 -100.12 37.00
CA LEU A 408 -3.89 -100.27 38.45
C LEU A 408 -4.96 -101.32 38.79
N LYS A 409 -6.03 -101.40 38.01
CA LYS A 409 -7.03 -102.47 38.10
C LYS A 409 -6.46 -103.84 37.71
N GLN A 410 -5.39 -103.90 36.91
CA GLN A 410 -4.62 -105.11 36.60
C GLN A 410 -3.47 -105.38 37.60
N GLN A 411 -2.80 -104.34 38.11
CA GLN A 411 -1.66 -104.36 39.05
C GLN A 411 -2.07 -104.61 40.50
N LYS A 412 -3.37 -104.72 40.80
CA LYS A 412 -3.83 -105.41 42.01
C LYS A 412 -3.28 -106.86 42.10
N ASN A 413 -2.76 -107.40 41.00
CA ASN A 413 -1.84 -108.54 40.99
C ASN A 413 -0.41 -108.12 40.55
N LYS A 414 0.59 -108.52 41.34
CA LYS A 414 2.06 -108.44 41.13
C LYS A 414 2.78 -107.09 41.31
N SER A 415 3.27 -106.92 42.55
CA SER A 415 4.62 -106.49 42.97
C SER A 415 5.48 -105.63 42.03
N VAL A 416 5.74 -104.40 42.48
CA VAL A 416 6.88 -103.55 42.13
C VAL A 416 8.16 -104.01 42.85
N SER A 417 9.31 -103.95 42.17
CA SER A 417 10.56 -103.42 42.73
C SER A 417 11.67 -103.28 41.67
N GLN A 418 12.60 -102.34 41.92
CA GLN A 418 13.97 -102.31 41.38
C GLN A 418 14.23 -101.68 39.98
N VAL A 419 13.43 -100.70 39.55
CA VAL A 419 13.78 -99.75 38.45
C VAL A 419 13.68 -98.27 38.88
N GLU A 420 12.95 -97.97 39.96
CA GLU A 420 12.59 -96.60 40.37
C GLU A 420 13.80 -95.71 40.71
N THR A 421 14.96 -96.25 41.10
CA THR A 421 16.07 -95.46 41.63
C THR A 421 16.93 -94.76 40.57
N GLU A 422 17.05 -95.32 39.36
CA GLU A 422 17.71 -94.65 38.22
C GLU A 422 16.71 -93.78 37.44
N GLY A 423 15.47 -94.25 37.29
CA GLY A 423 14.38 -93.47 36.70
C GLY A 423 14.13 -92.16 37.44
N ALA A 424 13.98 -92.21 38.77
CA ALA A 424 13.81 -91.01 39.60
C ALA A 424 15.02 -90.06 39.57
N LYS A 425 16.23 -90.55 39.23
CA LYS A 425 17.41 -89.71 39.05
C LYS A 425 17.35 -88.96 37.71
N GLN A 426 17.04 -89.65 36.62
CA GLN A 426 16.87 -89.03 35.30
C GLN A 426 15.65 -88.07 35.27
N GLU A 427 14.56 -88.44 35.94
CA GLU A 427 13.37 -87.58 36.10
C GLU A 427 13.70 -86.34 36.93
N ARG A 428 14.48 -86.47 38.02
CA ARG A 428 15.00 -85.33 38.78
C ARG A 428 15.89 -84.43 37.91
N GLU A 429 16.85 -84.97 37.17
CA GLU A 429 17.73 -84.20 36.28
C GLU A 429 16.93 -83.48 35.18
N HIS A 430 15.90 -84.13 34.62
CA HIS A 430 14.97 -83.52 33.66
C HIS A 430 14.13 -82.39 34.29
N LEU A 431 13.60 -82.59 35.49
CA LEU A 431 12.87 -81.56 36.23
C LEU A 431 13.78 -80.38 36.62
N GLU A 432 15.04 -80.64 36.94
CA GLU A 432 16.05 -79.62 37.27
C GLU A 432 16.40 -78.79 36.02
N MET A 433 16.60 -79.41 34.85
CA MET A 433 16.71 -78.70 33.56
C MET A 433 15.45 -77.88 33.22
N LEU A 434 14.25 -78.43 33.47
CA LEU A 434 13.00 -77.71 33.21
C LEU A 434 12.83 -76.51 34.15
N ILE A 435 13.20 -76.65 35.42
CA ILE A 435 13.25 -75.57 36.40
C ILE A 435 14.21 -74.47 35.94
N ASP A 436 15.41 -74.83 35.46
CA ASP A 436 16.37 -73.83 34.97
C ASP A 436 15.91 -73.16 33.66
N GLN A 437 15.28 -73.89 32.75
CA GLN A 437 14.65 -73.30 31.57
C GLN A 437 13.49 -72.35 31.95
N LEU A 438 12.71 -72.69 32.99
CA LEU A 438 11.65 -71.82 33.52
C LEU A 438 12.23 -70.58 34.22
N LYS A 439 13.36 -70.69 34.94
CA LYS A 439 14.07 -69.53 35.51
C LYS A 439 14.57 -68.59 34.40
N ILE A 440 15.15 -69.11 33.33
CA ILE A 440 15.59 -68.31 32.18
C ILE A 440 14.38 -67.59 31.55
N LYS A 441 13.30 -68.32 31.23
CA LYS A 441 12.06 -67.72 30.68
C LYS A 441 11.44 -66.67 31.62
N LEU A 442 11.51 -66.88 32.94
CA LEU A 442 11.05 -65.90 33.94
C LEU A 442 11.92 -64.65 33.94
N GLN A 443 13.25 -64.82 33.89
CA GLN A 443 14.21 -63.71 33.82
C GLN A 443 14.05 -62.91 32.52
N ASP A 444 13.89 -63.58 31.38
CA ASP A 444 13.65 -62.94 30.09
C ASP A 444 12.31 -62.17 30.07
N SER A 445 11.26 -62.76 30.68
CA SER A 445 9.96 -62.09 30.85
C SER A 445 10.06 -60.86 31.75
N GLN A 446 10.85 -60.95 32.84
CA GLN A 446 11.10 -59.84 33.76
C GLN A 446 11.93 -58.72 33.10
N ASN A 447 12.94 -59.07 32.32
CA ASN A 447 13.73 -58.14 31.51
C ASN A 447 12.84 -57.44 30.46
N SER A 448 11.99 -58.19 29.75
CA SER A 448 11.05 -57.63 28.77
C SER A 448 10.03 -56.70 29.42
N LEU A 449 9.50 -57.06 30.61
CA LEU A 449 8.61 -56.20 31.37
C LEU A 449 9.31 -54.90 31.80
N GLN A 450 10.56 -54.98 32.26
CA GLN A 450 11.36 -53.81 32.64
C GLN A 450 11.59 -52.87 31.46
N ILE A 451 11.87 -53.41 30.26
CA ILE A 451 11.99 -52.62 29.03
C ILE A 451 10.66 -51.90 28.73
N SER A 452 9.54 -52.63 28.67
CA SER A 452 8.23 -52.02 28.38
C SER A 452 7.77 -51.00 29.45
N VAL A 453 8.16 -51.17 30.72
CA VAL A 453 7.93 -50.15 31.76
C VAL A 453 8.76 -48.90 31.50
N SER A 454 10.02 -49.03 31.08
CA SER A 454 10.84 -47.86 30.71
C SER A 454 10.34 -47.16 29.45
N GLU A 455 9.88 -47.90 28.44
CA GLU A 455 9.25 -47.36 27.22
C GLU A 455 7.95 -46.60 27.55
N TYR A 456 7.12 -47.15 28.45
CA TYR A 456 5.92 -46.47 28.94
C TYR A 456 6.26 -45.18 29.70
N GLN A 457 7.30 -45.19 30.53
CA GLN A 457 7.76 -43.98 31.25
C GLN A 457 8.26 -42.90 30.29
N THR A 458 9.01 -43.25 29.24
CA THR A 458 9.42 -42.29 28.22
C THR A 458 8.24 -41.74 27.43
N LEU A 459 7.28 -42.59 27.04
CA LEU A 459 6.10 -42.17 26.29
C LEU A 459 5.15 -41.29 27.13
N GLN A 460 5.05 -41.55 28.43
CA GLN A 460 4.32 -40.69 29.38
C GLN A 460 4.97 -39.30 29.47
N ALA A 461 6.30 -39.22 29.60
CA ALA A 461 7.01 -37.95 29.64
C ALA A 461 6.88 -37.17 28.31
N GLU A 462 6.93 -37.86 27.16
CA GLU A 462 6.66 -37.25 25.85
C GLU A 462 5.21 -36.72 25.76
N HIS A 463 4.23 -37.45 26.27
CA HIS A 463 2.84 -37.00 26.33
C HIS A 463 2.68 -35.73 27.19
N ASP A 464 3.27 -35.73 28.39
CA ASP A 464 3.16 -34.61 29.33
C ASP A 464 3.84 -33.35 28.76
N THR A 465 5.02 -33.47 28.15
CA THR A 465 5.70 -32.33 27.48
C THR A 465 4.97 -31.82 26.24
N LEU A 466 4.31 -32.70 25.48
CA LEU A 466 3.48 -32.29 24.34
C LEU A 466 2.21 -31.56 24.80
N LEU A 467 1.59 -32.02 25.89
CA LEU A 467 0.42 -31.40 26.50
C LEU A 467 0.76 -30.01 27.09
N GLU A 468 1.91 -29.87 27.76
CA GLU A 468 2.42 -28.57 28.20
C GLU A 468 2.70 -27.63 27.02
N ARG A 469 3.33 -28.13 25.94
CA ARG A 469 3.54 -27.35 24.71
C ARG A 469 2.22 -26.89 24.07
N HIS A 470 1.20 -27.74 24.06
CA HIS A 470 -0.12 -27.40 23.54
C HIS A 470 -0.80 -26.32 24.39
N ASN A 471 -0.79 -26.49 25.73
CA ASN A 471 -1.35 -25.50 26.66
C ASN A 471 -0.66 -24.13 26.53
N ARG A 472 0.67 -24.10 26.41
CA ARG A 472 1.42 -22.85 26.15
C ARG A 472 1.02 -22.21 24.82
N MET A 473 0.92 -22.98 23.73
CA MET A 473 0.48 -22.46 22.43
C MET A 473 -0.95 -21.89 22.51
N LEU A 474 -1.86 -22.57 23.22
CA LEU A 474 -3.22 -22.10 23.43
C LEU A 474 -3.23 -20.79 24.22
N GLN A 475 -2.45 -20.70 25.29
CA GLN A 475 -2.31 -19.47 26.09
C GLN A 475 -1.74 -18.31 25.26
N GLU A 476 -0.66 -18.52 24.50
CA GLU A 476 -0.09 -17.53 23.58
C GLU A 476 -1.08 -17.08 22.49
N THR A 477 -1.98 -17.97 22.06
CA THR A 477 -3.01 -17.65 21.07
C THR A 477 -4.09 -16.77 21.69
N VAL A 478 -4.53 -17.11 22.90
CA VAL A 478 -5.52 -16.32 23.67
C VAL A 478 -4.97 -14.94 24.04
N THR A 479 -3.70 -14.80 24.42
CA THR A 479 -3.11 -13.47 24.72
C THR A 479 -3.00 -12.63 23.46
N LYS A 480 -2.53 -13.19 22.33
CA LYS A 480 -2.48 -12.48 21.04
C LYS A 480 -3.87 -12.07 20.56
N GLU A 481 -4.89 -12.90 20.76
CA GLU A 481 -6.27 -12.55 20.44
C GLU A 481 -6.78 -11.38 21.32
N ALA A 482 -6.47 -11.40 22.62
CA ALA A 482 -6.82 -10.30 23.54
C ALA A 482 -6.13 -8.98 23.13
N GLU A 483 -4.83 -8.99 22.83
CA GLU A 483 -4.08 -7.83 22.33
C GLU A 483 -4.65 -7.27 21.03
N LEU A 484 -5.06 -8.14 20.09
CA LEU A 484 -5.67 -7.72 18.82
C LEU A 484 -7.06 -7.11 19.05
N ARG A 485 -7.86 -7.66 19.97
CA ARG A 485 -9.16 -7.10 20.37
C ARG A 485 -8.99 -5.73 21.02
N GLU A 486 -8.00 -5.55 21.90
CA GLU A 486 -7.69 -4.25 22.52
C GLU A 486 -7.26 -3.21 21.48
N LYS A 487 -6.34 -3.56 20.57
CA LYS A 487 -5.93 -2.69 19.45
C LYS A 487 -7.10 -2.28 18.57
N LEU A 488 -8.01 -3.21 18.26
CA LEU A 488 -9.23 -2.92 17.50
C LEU A 488 -10.13 -1.92 18.24
N CYS A 489 -10.32 -2.09 19.55
CA CYS A 489 -11.08 -1.15 20.38
C CYS A 489 -10.44 0.25 20.42
N SER A 490 -9.10 0.35 20.57
CA SER A 490 -8.40 1.64 20.54
C SER A 490 -8.62 2.37 19.20
N VAL A 491 -8.32 1.70 18.09
CA VAL A 491 -8.49 2.27 16.74
C VAL A 491 -9.95 2.63 16.46
N GLN A 492 -10.91 1.82 16.92
CA GLN A 492 -12.33 2.15 16.80
C GLN A 492 -12.69 3.41 17.60
N SER A 493 -12.17 3.56 18.82
CA SER A 493 -12.40 4.75 19.65
C SER A 493 -11.77 6.01 19.06
N GLU A 494 -10.54 5.93 18.57
CA GLU A 494 -9.84 7.00 17.85
C GLU A 494 -10.60 7.40 16.57
N ASN A 495 -11.09 6.42 15.81
CA ASN A 495 -11.91 6.67 14.61
C ASN A 495 -13.22 7.40 14.95
N THR A 496 -13.87 7.06 16.07
CA THR A 496 -15.06 7.80 16.54
C THR A 496 -14.74 9.21 17.02
N MET A 497 -13.60 9.40 17.69
CA MET A 497 -13.11 10.72 18.13
C MET A 497 -12.82 11.62 16.92
N MET A 498 -12.00 11.16 15.98
CA MET A 498 -11.66 11.89 14.74
C MET A 498 -12.90 12.24 13.90
N LYS A 499 -13.89 11.34 13.83
CA LYS A 499 -15.19 11.63 13.18
C LYS A 499 -15.97 12.72 13.91
N SER A 500 -15.97 12.71 15.24
CA SER A 500 -16.65 13.74 16.03
C SER A 500 -15.97 15.12 15.90
N GLU A 501 -14.64 15.16 15.91
CA GLU A 501 -13.85 16.37 15.67
C GLU A 501 -14.07 16.92 14.27
N HIS A 502 -13.97 16.07 13.23
CA HIS A 502 -14.26 16.47 11.86
C HIS A 502 -15.70 17.01 11.70
N SER A 503 -16.69 16.33 12.30
CA SER A 503 -18.07 16.82 12.32
C SER A 503 -18.20 18.16 13.03
N GLN A 504 -17.45 18.39 14.11
CA GLN A 504 -17.45 19.65 14.84
C GLN A 504 -16.81 20.79 14.02
N THR A 505 -15.68 20.54 13.35
CA THR A 505 -15.03 21.50 12.44
C THR A 505 -15.94 21.82 11.25
N MET A 506 -16.61 20.82 10.68
CA MET A 506 -17.60 21.02 9.60
C MET A 506 -18.77 21.90 10.05
N CYS A 507 -19.33 21.66 11.25
CA CYS A 507 -20.37 22.54 11.82
C CYS A 507 -19.86 23.98 12.04
N GLN A 508 -18.63 24.15 12.54
CA GLN A 508 -18.03 25.49 12.72
C GLN A 508 -17.85 26.21 11.38
N LEU A 509 -17.24 25.57 10.38
CA LEU A 509 -17.06 26.14 9.04
C LEU A 509 -18.40 26.45 8.36
N THR A 510 -19.42 25.61 8.56
CA THR A 510 -20.77 25.86 8.04
C THR A 510 -21.37 27.12 8.68
N SER A 511 -21.31 27.25 10.01
CA SER A 511 -21.81 28.43 10.72
C SER A 511 -21.07 29.72 10.35
N GLN A 512 -19.77 29.66 10.07
CA GLN A 512 -18.99 30.81 9.59
C GLN A 512 -19.39 31.21 8.16
N ASN A 513 -19.59 30.24 7.27
CA ASN A 513 -20.09 30.50 5.92
C ASN A 513 -21.51 31.08 5.93
N GLU A 514 -22.39 30.60 6.80
CA GLU A 514 -23.74 31.16 7.00
C GLU A 514 -23.68 32.60 7.51
N ALA A 515 -22.85 32.89 8.53
CA ALA A 515 -22.67 34.24 9.06
C ALA A 515 -22.10 35.23 8.02
N LEU A 516 -21.17 34.79 7.18
CA LEU A 516 -20.66 35.57 6.05
C LEU A 516 -21.74 35.79 4.98
N ARG A 517 -22.50 34.75 4.62
CA ARG A 517 -23.63 34.84 3.67
C ARG A 517 -24.73 35.78 4.16
N THR A 518 -25.04 35.79 5.46
CA THR A 518 -25.99 36.77 6.03
C THR A 518 -25.42 38.19 6.01
N SER A 519 -24.15 38.38 6.37
CA SER A 519 -23.48 39.69 6.31
C SER A 519 -23.49 40.29 4.90
N PHE A 520 -23.14 39.51 3.88
CA PHE A 520 -23.22 39.98 2.49
C PHE A 520 -24.66 40.24 2.04
N ARG A 521 -25.64 39.39 2.43
CA ARG A 521 -27.06 39.61 2.12
C ARG A 521 -27.57 40.94 2.70
N ASP A 522 -27.17 41.28 3.91
CA ASP A 522 -27.57 42.53 4.56
C ASP A 522 -26.84 43.76 4.00
N GLN A 523 -25.57 43.62 3.57
CA GLN A 523 -24.88 44.65 2.79
C GLN A 523 -25.57 44.94 1.45
N VAL A 524 -26.00 43.89 0.72
CA VAL A 524 -26.76 44.06 -0.52
C VAL A 524 -28.10 44.75 -0.27
N ARG A 525 -28.85 44.35 0.76
CA ARG A 525 -30.09 45.05 1.16
C ARG A 525 -29.83 46.53 1.49
N HIS A 526 -28.80 46.83 2.27
CA HIS A 526 -28.45 48.21 2.61
C HIS A 526 -28.14 49.04 1.36
N LEU A 527 -27.36 48.51 0.42
CA LEU A 527 -27.08 49.18 -0.86
C LEU A 527 -28.34 49.37 -1.72
N GLN A 528 -29.25 48.39 -1.74
CA GLN A 528 -30.55 48.50 -2.42
C GLN A 528 -31.43 49.58 -1.78
N ASP A 529 -31.49 49.67 -0.46
CA ASP A 529 -32.25 50.70 0.26
C ASP A 529 -31.66 52.10 0.09
N GLU A 530 -30.34 52.25 0.12
CA GLU A 530 -29.68 53.53 -0.19
C GLU A 530 -29.94 53.93 -1.66
N HIS A 531 -29.79 52.99 -2.60
CA HIS A 531 -30.12 53.26 -4.00
C HIS A 531 -31.58 53.70 -4.17
N ARG A 532 -32.53 52.99 -3.53
CA ARG A 532 -33.94 53.35 -3.51
C ARG A 532 -34.18 54.76 -2.97
N LYS A 533 -33.56 55.16 -1.85
CA LYS A 533 -33.62 56.54 -1.32
C LYS A 533 -33.04 57.57 -2.29
N THR A 534 -31.95 57.24 -3.00
CA THR A 534 -31.39 58.15 -4.03
C THR A 534 -32.32 58.30 -5.23
N VAL A 535 -33.00 57.25 -5.65
CA VAL A 535 -34.00 57.30 -6.73
C VAL A 535 -35.24 58.09 -6.29
N GLU A 536 -35.76 57.85 -5.09
CA GLU A 536 -36.88 58.59 -4.50
C GLU A 536 -36.58 60.10 -4.40
N THR A 537 -35.37 60.48 -3.96
CA THR A 537 -34.96 61.89 -3.87
C THR A 537 -34.73 62.53 -5.24
N LEU A 538 -34.17 61.82 -6.22
CA LEU A 538 -34.05 62.30 -7.61
C LEU A 538 -35.42 62.46 -8.28
N GLN A 539 -36.35 61.53 -8.07
CA GLN A 539 -37.74 61.66 -8.55
C GLN A 539 -38.43 62.88 -7.92
N HIS A 540 -38.19 63.16 -6.64
CA HIS A 540 -38.75 64.34 -5.97
C HIS A 540 -38.14 65.65 -6.53
N GLN A 541 -36.85 65.66 -6.86
CA GLN A 541 -36.20 66.80 -7.54
C GLN A 541 -36.73 67.01 -8.96
N LEU A 542 -36.89 65.93 -9.75
CA LEU A 542 -37.49 65.98 -11.09
C LEU A 542 -38.92 66.52 -11.02
N SER A 543 -39.75 65.98 -10.13
CA SER A 543 -41.14 66.45 -9.92
C SER A 543 -41.20 67.95 -9.57
N LYS A 544 -40.22 68.45 -8.79
CA LYS A 544 -40.10 69.86 -8.45
C LYS A 544 -39.67 70.72 -9.64
N LEU A 545 -38.74 70.25 -10.47
CA LEU A 545 -38.32 70.93 -11.70
C LEU A 545 -39.44 70.94 -12.76
N GLU A 546 -40.18 69.84 -12.89
CA GLU A 546 -41.36 69.74 -13.76
C GLU A 546 -42.44 70.74 -13.33
N ALA A 547 -42.71 70.85 -12.02
CA ALA A 547 -43.63 71.86 -11.48
C ALA A 547 -43.17 73.31 -11.75
N GLN A 548 -41.86 73.58 -11.67
CA GLN A 548 -41.27 74.88 -11.99
C GLN A 548 -41.34 75.20 -13.50
N LEU A 549 -41.06 74.22 -14.37
CA LEU A 549 -41.23 74.34 -15.82
C LEU A 549 -42.71 74.56 -16.20
N PHE A 550 -43.64 73.89 -15.51
CA PHE A 550 -45.07 74.10 -15.68
C PHE A 550 -45.49 75.52 -15.27
N GLN A 551 -44.93 76.06 -14.18
CA GLN A 551 -45.12 77.46 -13.79
C GLN A 551 -44.56 78.45 -14.83
N LEU A 552 -43.30 78.30 -15.28
CA LEU A 552 -42.72 79.16 -16.33
C LEU A 552 -43.53 79.12 -17.64
N LYS A 553 -44.11 77.97 -17.99
CA LYS A 553 -44.95 77.81 -19.18
C LYS A 553 -46.37 78.41 -19.03
N SER A 554 -46.76 78.77 -17.81
CA SER A 554 -48.06 79.39 -17.49
C SER A 554 -48.04 80.92 -17.45
N GLU A 555 -46.87 81.55 -17.67
CA GLU A 555 -46.69 83.00 -17.60
C GLU A 555 -47.07 83.69 -18.95
N PRO A 556 -47.98 84.68 -18.97
CA PRO A 556 -48.54 85.20 -20.20
C PRO A 556 -47.72 86.36 -20.81
N SER A 557 -47.07 86.13 -21.95
CA SER A 557 -46.46 87.20 -22.75
C SER A 557 -47.40 87.72 -23.84
N THR A 558 -47.54 89.05 -23.94
CA THR A 558 -48.49 89.72 -24.83
C THR A 558 -47.86 90.26 -26.12
N ARG A 559 -48.41 89.80 -27.26
CA ARG A 559 -48.70 90.60 -28.47
C ARG A 559 -47.62 90.87 -29.56
N SER A 560 -47.56 89.95 -30.54
CA SER A 560 -47.59 90.20 -32.02
C SER A 560 -46.34 90.78 -32.74
N PRO A 561 -46.21 90.69 -34.11
CA PRO A 561 -47.17 90.20 -35.12
C PRO A 561 -46.64 89.21 -36.21
N ALA A 562 -47.59 88.59 -36.95
CA ALA A 562 -47.58 88.03 -38.34
C ALA A 562 -46.33 87.30 -38.92
N SER A 563 -46.42 86.21 -39.71
CA SER A 563 -47.36 85.90 -40.81
C SER A 563 -47.28 84.43 -41.29
N SER A 564 -48.41 83.87 -41.79
CA SER A 564 -48.60 82.74 -42.76
C SER A 564 -47.64 81.52 -42.75
N HIS A 565 -48.06 80.24 -42.58
CA HIS A 565 -49.15 79.51 -43.24
C HIS A 565 -49.56 78.21 -42.48
N GLN A 566 -50.59 77.52 -42.99
CA GLN A 566 -51.29 76.32 -42.46
C GLN A 566 -50.71 74.96 -42.97
N PRO A 567 -51.20 73.75 -42.58
CA PRO A 567 -52.47 73.43 -41.87
C PRO A 567 -52.44 72.48 -40.64
N SER A 568 -53.58 72.54 -39.96
CA SER A 568 -54.09 71.72 -38.85
C SER A 568 -53.99 70.19 -38.94
N LYS A 569 -53.87 69.51 -37.77
CA LYS A 569 -55.00 68.88 -37.05
C LYS A 569 -54.59 68.34 -35.67
N SER A 570 -55.57 68.15 -34.77
CA SER A 570 -55.37 67.72 -33.39
C SER A 570 -56.47 66.74 -32.96
N LEU A 571 -56.08 65.63 -32.29
CA LEU A 571 -56.88 64.71 -31.44
C LEU A 571 -58.13 64.04 -32.10
N ARG A 572 -58.52 62.78 -31.82
CA ARG A 572 -58.21 61.86 -30.71
C ARG A 572 -58.56 60.38 -31.07
N GLU A 573 -57.93 59.43 -30.36
CA GLU A 573 -58.44 58.10 -29.96
C GLU A 573 -58.85 56.95 -30.95
N ARG A 574 -58.02 55.89 -30.90
CA ARG A 574 -58.36 54.52 -30.40
C ARG A 574 -58.74 53.38 -31.38
N ARG A 575 -57.80 52.40 -31.43
CA ARG A 575 -57.91 50.91 -31.26
C ARG A 575 -57.54 49.96 -32.43
N THR A 576 -56.91 48.86 -31.99
CA THR A 576 -56.89 47.46 -32.50
C THR A 576 -56.15 47.08 -33.79
N THR A 577 -55.00 46.40 -33.56
CA THR A 577 -54.75 44.99 -33.94
C THR A 577 -54.05 44.67 -35.28
N ASP A 578 -53.13 43.69 -35.17
CA ASP A 578 -52.37 42.92 -36.18
C ASP A 578 -51.14 43.54 -36.88
N LEU A 579 -49.94 43.04 -36.50
CA LEU A 579 -48.89 42.47 -37.37
C LEU A 579 -47.84 41.71 -36.50
N PRO A 580 -46.99 40.81 -37.05
CA PRO A 580 -46.40 39.70 -36.28
C PRO A 580 -44.88 39.74 -36.02
N LEU A 581 -44.47 38.88 -35.08
CA LEU A 581 -43.27 38.01 -35.02
C LEU A 581 -41.96 38.44 -35.75
N LEU A 582 -40.87 38.46 -34.95
CA LEU A 582 -39.41 38.50 -35.22
C LEU A 582 -38.76 39.78 -34.65
N ASP A 583 -37.57 39.76 -34.03
CA ASP A 583 -36.78 38.71 -33.36
C ASP A 583 -35.67 39.43 -32.56
N MET A 584 -35.41 39.05 -31.30
CA MET A 584 -34.12 39.29 -30.61
C MET A 584 -34.02 38.57 -29.24
N HIS A 585 -34.31 37.26 -29.17
CA HIS A 585 -34.10 36.48 -27.93
C HIS A 585 -33.15 35.29 -28.11
N THR A 586 -31.90 35.61 -28.46
CA THR A 586 -30.73 34.76 -28.22
C THR A 586 -29.54 35.58 -27.71
N VAL A 587 -29.29 35.58 -26.40
CA VAL A 587 -27.96 35.35 -25.77
C VAL A 587 -28.22 34.90 -24.32
N ALA A 588 -27.45 33.88 -23.91
CA ALA A 588 -27.48 33.17 -22.64
C ALA A 588 -27.80 33.99 -21.37
N ARG A 589 -28.68 33.42 -20.53
CA ARG A 589 -28.62 33.59 -19.07
C ARG A 589 -27.67 32.55 -18.50
N GLU A 590 -26.85 32.99 -17.55
CA GLU A 590 -26.00 32.14 -16.72
C GLU A 590 -26.83 31.64 -15.53
N GLU A 591 -26.86 30.33 -15.29
CA GLU A 591 -27.52 29.75 -14.12
C GLU A 591 -26.58 29.79 -12.92
N GLY A 592 -26.87 30.68 -11.97
CA GLY A 592 -26.23 30.75 -10.67
C GLY A 592 -27.25 30.57 -9.55
N GLU A 593 -27.11 29.45 -8.84
CA GLU A 593 -27.51 29.21 -7.44
C GLU A 593 -28.86 29.79 -6.93
N GLY A 594 -29.88 28.93 -6.88
CA GLY A 594 -31.15 29.23 -6.21
C GLY A 594 -31.90 27.96 -5.77
N MET A 595 -31.54 27.40 -4.62
CA MET A 595 -32.28 26.27 -4.03
C MET A 595 -33.53 26.79 -3.31
N GLU A 596 -34.66 26.81 -4.00
CA GLU A 596 -35.97 27.07 -3.40
C GLU A 596 -36.98 25.97 -3.75
N THR A 597 -37.52 25.34 -2.71
CA THR A 597 -38.50 24.26 -2.76
C THR A 597 -39.88 24.76 -3.18
N THR A 598 -40.51 24.11 -4.16
CA THR A 598 -41.98 24.02 -4.21
C THR A 598 -42.41 22.66 -4.75
N ASP A 599 -43.29 22.00 -4.01
CA ASP A 599 -43.98 20.78 -4.44
C ASP A 599 -44.95 21.07 -5.60
N SER A 600 -45.15 20.11 -6.51
CA SER A 600 -46.48 19.58 -6.88
C SER A 600 -46.47 18.57 -8.05
N GLU A 601 -47.14 17.44 -7.82
CA GLU A 601 -47.95 16.66 -8.78
C GLU A 601 -47.29 15.82 -9.90
N SER A 602 -46.84 14.62 -9.51
CA SER A 602 -47.48 13.32 -9.89
C SER A 602 -47.84 12.99 -11.36
N VAL A 603 -47.20 11.95 -11.92
CA VAL A 603 -47.87 10.70 -12.40
C VAL A 603 -46.92 9.47 -12.22
N SER A 604 -47.46 8.34 -11.74
CA SER A 604 -46.79 7.06 -11.43
C SER A 604 -46.33 6.27 -12.68
N SER A 605 -45.56 5.16 -12.64
CA SER A 605 -45.16 4.18 -11.59
C SER A 605 -43.83 3.50 -12.02
N ALA A 606 -43.15 2.55 -11.36
CA ALA A 606 -43.26 1.76 -10.11
C ALA A 606 -41.84 1.23 -9.77
N GLY A 607 -41.51 0.58 -8.63
CA GLY A 607 -42.26 0.29 -7.41
C GLY A 607 -41.45 -0.58 -6.44
N THR A 608 -40.72 0.04 -5.51
CA THR A 608 -40.12 -0.62 -4.33
C THR A 608 -40.30 0.29 -3.12
N HIS A 609 -40.96 -0.20 -2.08
CA HIS A 609 -41.38 0.60 -0.93
C HIS A 609 -40.20 0.83 0.04
N ILE A 610 -39.73 2.08 0.15
CA ILE A 610 -38.79 2.51 1.19
C ILE A 610 -39.60 3.26 2.26
N GLN A 611 -39.56 2.75 3.49
CA GLN A 611 -40.18 3.40 4.64
C GLN A 611 -39.35 4.61 5.10
N SER A 612 -40.01 5.66 5.62
CA SER A 612 -39.30 6.88 5.99
C SER A 612 -38.45 6.68 7.27
N LEU A 613 -37.33 7.40 7.32
CA LEU A 613 -36.35 7.35 8.41
C LEU A 613 -36.98 7.60 9.80
N GLU A 614 -38.04 8.41 9.85
CA GLU A 614 -38.73 8.82 11.07
C GLU A 614 -39.57 7.68 11.69
N GLN A 615 -40.09 6.74 10.88
CA GLN A 615 -40.78 5.55 11.38
C GLN A 615 -39.82 4.46 11.90
N LEU A 616 -38.56 4.47 11.45
CA LEU A 616 -37.52 3.55 11.92
C LEU A 616 -36.92 3.96 13.27
N LEU A 617 -36.98 5.26 13.60
CA LEU A 617 -36.39 5.84 14.81
C LEU A 617 -37.37 6.02 15.98
N SER A 618 -38.65 5.67 15.80
CA SER A 618 -39.73 5.93 16.77
C SER A 618 -40.37 4.67 17.41
N SER A 619 -39.85 3.47 17.14
CA SER A 619 -40.29 2.23 17.81
C SER A 619 -39.58 2.03 19.16
N PRO A 620 -40.29 1.79 20.28
CA PRO A 620 -39.69 1.59 21.60
C PRO A 620 -38.99 0.22 21.76
N ASP A 621 -38.15 0.13 22.79
CA ASP A 621 -37.22 -0.97 23.07
C ASP A 621 -37.82 -2.38 23.12
N THR A 622 -37.36 -3.24 22.22
CA THR A 622 -37.49 -4.72 22.29
C THR A 622 -36.18 -5.41 21.85
N LYS A 623 -35.03 -4.88 22.31
CA LYS A 623 -33.69 -5.37 21.93
C LYS A 623 -33.08 -6.44 22.85
N LEU A 624 -33.74 -6.84 23.93
CA LEU A 624 -33.15 -7.80 24.89
C LEU A 624 -33.44 -9.28 24.59
N GLU A 625 -34.55 -9.63 23.92
CA GLU A 625 -34.85 -11.04 23.58
C GLU A 625 -34.19 -11.51 22.27
N ARG A 626 -33.90 -10.60 21.33
CA ARG A 626 -33.35 -10.96 20.01
C ARG A 626 -31.88 -11.42 20.02
N LEU A 627 -31.20 -11.36 21.17
CA LEU A 627 -29.85 -11.91 21.33
C LEU A 627 -29.84 -13.43 21.54
N ALA A 628 -30.95 -14.03 21.97
CA ALA A 628 -31.07 -15.48 22.19
C ALA A 628 -31.25 -16.29 20.89
N GLU A 629 -31.71 -15.67 19.80
CA GLU A 629 -31.94 -16.34 18.51
C GLU A 629 -30.72 -16.29 17.56
N THR A 630 -29.64 -15.63 17.95
CA THR A 630 -28.40 -15.52 17.15
C THR A 630 -27.74 -16.88 16.87
N SER A 631 -28.08 -17.92 17.62
CA SER A 631 -27.57 -19.29 17.46
C SER A 631 -28.11 -20.04 16.23
N LEU A 632 -29.03 -19.47 15.45
CA LEU A 632 -29.69 -20.12 14.31
C LEU A 632 -29.24 -19.63 12.91
N TRP A 633 -28.02 -19.10 12.77
CA TRP A 633 -27.41 -18.83 11.46
C TRP A 633 -26.88 -20.10 10.73
N HIS A 634 -27.59 -21.23 10.87
CA HIS A 634 -27.49 -22.37 9.97
C HIS A 634 -28.71 -22.42 9.05
N ASN A 635 -28.93 -21.33 8.30
CA ASN A 635 -29.66 -21.45 7.04
C ASN A 635 -28.69 -22.03 6.01
N GLU A 636 -28.82 -23.34 5.77
CA GLU A 636 -28.19 -23.96 4.59
C GLU A 636 -28.73 -23.27 3.34
N PHE A 637 -27.87 -22.52 2.63
CA PHE A 637 -28.23 -21.98 1.32
C PHE A 637 -28.65 -23.14 0.41
N THR A 638 -29.82 -23.03 -0.20
CA THR A 638 -30.27 -24.05 -1.14
C THR A 638 -29.28 -24.15 -2.30
N LYS A 639 -29.10 -25.38 -2.83
CA LYS A 639 -28.13 -25.64 -3.90
C LYS A 639 -28.40 -24.77 -5.15
N GLU A 640 -29.64 -24.39 -5.37
CA GLU A 640 -30.09 -23.54 -6.47
C GLU A 640 -29.73 -22.06 -6.25
N GLU A 641 -29.88 -21.51 -5.04
CA GLU A 641 -29.39 -20.15 -4.72
C GLU A 641 -27.87 -20.03 -4.84
N LEU A 642 -27.12 -21.07 -4.42
CA LEU A 642 -25.67 -21.12 -4.61
C LEU A 642 -25.30 -21.21 -6.09
N ALA A 643 -26.02 -22.01 -6.88
CA ALA A 643 -25.81 -22.10 -8.33
C ALA A 643 -26.16 -20.78 -9.05
N GLU A 644 -27.21 -20.08 -8.62
CA GLU A 644 -27.62 -18.80 -9.19
C GLU A 644 -26.58 -17.71 -8.87
N LYS A 645 -26.15 -17.58 -7.61
CA LYS A 645 -25.06 -16.68 -7.20
C LYS A 645 -23.73 -17.01 -7.87
N LEU A 646 -23.41 -18.29 -8.05
CA LEU A 646 -22.24 -18.70 -8.83
C LEU A 646 -22.39 -18.20 -10.28
N SER A 647 -23.55 -18.44 -10.90
CA SER A 647 -23.81 -18.04 -12.30
C SER A 647 -23.77 -16.52 -12.51
N SER A 648 -24.26 -15.72 -11.56
CA SER A 648 -24.20 -14.26 -11.64
C SER A 648 -22.77 -13.76 -11.44
N THR A 649 -22.00 -14.39 -10.54
CA THR A 649 -20.59 -14.08 -10.33
C THR A 649 -19.75 -14.45 -11.56
N THR A 650 -20.00 -15.61 -12.18
CA THR A 650 -19.36 -16.02 -13.45
C THR A 650 -19.69 -15.05 -14.57
N LYS A 651 -20.97 -14.68 -14.78
CA LYS A 651 -21.36 -13.68 -15.79
C LYS A 651 -20.69 -12.31 -15.54
N SER A 652 -20.55 -11.89 -14.29
CA SER A 652 -19.85 -10.67 -13.93
C SER A 652 -18.34 -10.76 -14.24
N ALA A 653 -17.71 -11.90 -13.94
CA ALA A 653 -16.30 -12.14 -14.25
C ALA A 653 -16.05 -12.20 -15.77
N ASP A 654 -16.95 -12.81 -16.54
CA ASP A 654 -16.89 -12.85 -18.00
C ASP A 654 -17.04 -11.45 -18.60
N HIS A 655 -17.93 -10.60 -18.06
CA HIS A 655 -18.07 -9.21 -18.50
C HIS A 655 -16.83 -8.38 -18.18
N LEU A 656 -16.26 -8.51 -16.98
CA LEU A 656 -15.00 -7.85 -16.59
C LEU A 656 -13.82 -8.32 -17.46
N ASN A 657 -13.75 -9.61 -17.81
CA ASN A 657 -12.76 -10.14 -18.76
C ASN A 657 -12.97 -9.59 -20.18
N GLY A 658 -14.21 -9.35 -20.59
CA GLY A 658 -14.54 -8.68 -21.86
C GLY A 658 -14.02 -7.24 -21.88
N LEU A 659 -14.37 -6.45 -20.85
CA LEU A 659 -13.87 -5.08 -20.67
C LEU A 659 -12.34 -5.02 -20.60
N LEU A 660 -11.70 -5.96 -19.90
CA LEU A 660 -10.25 -6.05 -19.84
C LEU A 660 -9.64 -6.21 -21.23
N ARG A 661 -10.15 -7.15 -22.05
CA ARG A 661 -9.68 -7.34 -23.44
C ARG A 661 -9.91 -6.11 -24.32
N GLU A 662 -11.01 -5.39 -24.13
CA GLU A 662 -11.26 -4.11 -24.82
C GLU A 662 -10.26 -3.02 -24.39
N THR A 663 -9.92 -2.94 -23.10
CA THR A 663 -8.87 -2.04 -22.60
C THR A 663 -7.47 -2.44 -23.08
N GLU A 664 -7.16 -3.73 -23.17
CA GLU A 664 -5.88 -4.23 -23.72
C GLU A 664 -5.76 -3.91 -25.21
N ALA A 665 -6.83 -4.12 -25.99
CA ALA A 665 -6.87 -3.82 -27.43
C ALA A 665 -6.75 -2.31 -27.72
N THR A 666 -7.47 -1.47 -26.96
CA THR A 666 -7.36 0.00 -27.09
C THR A 666 -5.98 0.50 -26.67
N ASN A 667 -5.38 -0.05 -25.62
CA ASN A 667 -4.02 0.26 -25.20
C ASN A 667 -2.98 -0.15 -26.26
N ALA A 668 -3.13 -1.31 -26.90
CA ALA A 668 -2.27 -1.72 -28.02
C ALA A 668 -2.33 -0.75 -29.21
N ILE A 669 -3.52 -0.25 -29.56
CA ILE A 669 -3.71 0.76 -30.60
C ILE A 669 -3.03 2.08 -30.19
N LEU A 670 -3.21 2.53 -28.94
CA LEU A 670 -2.57 3.75 -28.44
C LEU A 670 -1.03 3.64 -28.43
N MET A 671 -0.47 2.47 -28.11
CA MET A 671 0.98 2.24 -28.16
C MET A 671 1.54 2.36 -29.59
N GLU A 672 0.88 1.79 -30.61
CA GLU A 672 1.30 1.97 -32.01
C GLU A 672 1.08 3.42 -32.50
N GLN A 673 0.00 4.11 -32.08
CA GLN A 673 -0.16 5.54 -32.36
C GLN A 673 0.96 6.38 -31.74
N ILE A 674 1.34 6.13 -30.48
CA ILE A 674 2.47 6.80 -29.80
C ILE A 674 3.78 6.53 -30.56
N LYS A 675 4.00 5.32 -31.05
CA LYS A 675 5.18 4.93 -31.82
C LYS A 675 5.23 5.64 -33.18
N LEU A 676 4.11 5.70 -33.89
CA LEU A 676 3.96 6.46 -35.14
C LEU A 676 4.20 7.96 -34.92
N LEU A 677 3.54 8.56 -33.93
CA LEU A 677 3.72 9.98 -33.59
C LEU A 677 5.16 10.31 -33.18
N LYS A 678 5.82 9.46 -32.37
CA LYS A 678 7.25 9.62 -32.05
C LYS A 678 8.14 9.50 -33.29
N SER A 679 7.82 8.61 -34.24
CA SER A 679 8.56 8.50 -35.50
C SER A 679 8.36 9.74 -36.40
N GLU A 680 7.16 10.32 -36.39
CA GLU A 680 6.79 11.50 -37.17
C GLU A 680 7.40 12.77 -36.58
N ILE A 681 7.39 12.96 -35.26
CA ILE A 681 8.10 14.04 -34.58
C ILE A 681 9.59 13.99 -34.94
N ARG A 682 10.24 12.84 -34.80
CA ARG A 682 11.65 12.63 -35.22
C ARG A 682 11.88 12.82 -36.72
N ARG A 683 10.85 12.69 -37.56
CA ARG A 683 10.94 12.98 -39.00
C ARG A 683 10.86 14.49 -39.25
N LEU A 684 9.99 15.19 -38.52
CA LEU A 684 9.81 16.64 -38.59
C LEU A 684 11.02 17.40 -38.01
N GLU A 685 11.57 16.96 -36.88
CA GLU A 685 12.80 17.50 -36.27
C GLU A 685 13.98 17.45 -37.27
N ARG A 686 14.25 16.26 -37.83
CA ARG A 686 15.29 16.09 -38.87
C ARG A 686 14.99 16.87 -40.14
N ASN A 687 13.72 17.18 -40.43
CA ASN A 687 13.36 18.05 -41.55
C ASN A 687 13.69 19.52 -41.25
N GLN A 688 13.32 20.01 -40.07
CA GLN A 688 13.64 21.36 -39.60
C GLN A 688 15.15 21.59 -39.48
N GLU A 689 15.92 20.56 -39.11
CA GLU A 689 17.38 20.62 -39.12
C GLU A 689 17.97 20.63 -40.53
N ARG A 690 17.40 19.86 -41.47
CA ARG A 690 17.76 19.98 -42.90
C ARG A 690 17.48 21.37 -43.45
N GLU A 691 16.37 22.02 -43.09
CA GLU A 691 16.07 23.40 -43.48
C GLU A 691 17.17 24.39 -43.05
N LYS A 692 17.74 24.22 -41.85
CA LYS A 692 18.90 25.02 -41.38
C LYS A 692 20.16 24.78 -42.24
N SER A 693 20.30 23.60 -42.85
CA SER A 693 21.43 23.23 -43.71
C SER A 693 21.24 23.57 -45.20
N VAL A 694 20.08 24.08 -45.63
CA VAL A 694 19.76 24.40 -47.04
C VAL A 694 20.75 25.36 -47.68
N ALA A 695 21.35 26.29 -46.92
CA ALA A 695 22.40 27.18 -47.41
C ALA A 695 23.67 26.43 -47.90
N ASN A 696 23.87 25.19 -47.45
CA ASN A 696 25.05 24.36 -47.76
C ASN A 696 24.81 23.32 -48.87
N LEU A 697 23.69 23.39 -49.62
CA LEU A 697 23.35 22.38 -50.64
C LEU A 697 24.43 22.19 -51.72
N GLU A 698 25.13 23.25 -52.14
CA GLU A 698 26.22 23.13 -53.11
C GLU A 698 27.47 22.43 -52.51
N TYR A 699 27.73 22.62 -51.22
CA TYR A 699 28.77 21.87 -50.49
C TYR A 699 28.37 20.39 -50.35
N LEU A 700 27.13 20.11 -49.96
CA LEU A 700 26.59 18.76 -49.83
C LEU A 700 26.62 18.01 -51.18
N LYS A 701 26.24 18.65 -52.28
CA LYS A 701 26.37 18.13 -53.65
C LYS A 701 27.82 17.72 -53.96
N ASN A 702 28.80 18.55 -53.61
CA ASN A 702 30.22 18.24 -53.82
C ASN A 702 30.72 17.09 -52.92
N VAL A 703 30.23 16.99 -51.67
CA VAL A 703 30.54 15.87 -50.75
C VAL A 703 29.89 14.57 -51.25
N LEU A 704 28.63 14.61 -51.71
CA LEU A 704 27.94 13.45 -52.27
C LEU A 704 28.57 12.97 -53.58
N LEU A 705 28.99 13.87 -54.48
CA LEU A 705 29.76 13.49 -55.66
C LEU A 705 31.04 12.75 -55.25
N ARG A 706 31.81 13.29 -54.30
CA ARG A 706 33.03 12.62 -53.80
C ARG A 706 32.70 11.26 -53.18
N PHE A 707 31.63 11.14 -52.38
CA PHE A 707 31.21 9.88 -51.79
C PHE A 707 30.83 8.81 -52.83
N ILE A 708 30.20 9.20 -53.94
CA ILE A 708 29.81 8.29 -55.02
C ILE A 708 31.04 7.83 -55.83
N PHE A 709 31.98 8.73 -56.12
CA PHE A 709 33.16 8.42 -56.95
C PHE A 709 34.35 7.82 -56.16
N LEU A 710 34.35 7.89 -54.83
CA LEU A 710 35.34 7.21 -53.99
C LEU A 710 35.06 5.70 -53.91
N LYS A 711 36.15 4.91 -53.97
CA LYS A 711 36.10 3.46 -53.73
C LYS A 711 35.67 3.17 -52.28
N PRO A 712 35.01 2.03 -52.01
CA PRO A 712 34.73 1.61 -50.64
C PRO A 712 36.00 1.52 -49.79
N GLY A 713 35.89 1.89 -48.51
CA GLY A 713 37.00 1.99 -47.56
C GLY A 713 37.01 3.30 -46.76
N SER A 714 38.07 3.48 -45.95
CA SER A 714 38.14 4.51 -44.90
C SER A 714 38.01 5.97 -45.36
N GLU A 715 38.25 6.28 -46.63
CA GLU A 715 38.02 7.62 -47.19
C GLU A 715 36.54 7.90 -47.44
N ARG A 716 35.78 6.88 -47.83
CA ARG A 716 34.33 6.96 -48.03
C ARG A 716 33.58 6.99 -46.69
N GLU A 717 34.03 6.20 -45.72
CA GLU A 717 33.53 6.27 -44.34
C GLU A 717 33.74 7.65 -43.69
N ARG A 718 34.89 8.29 -43.92
CA ARG A 718 35.19 9.64 -43.38
C ARG A 718 34.25 10.75 -43.88
N LEU A 719 33.52 10.53 -44.97
CA LEU A 719 32.49 11.45 -45.44
C LEU A 719 31.11 11.21 -44.80
N LEU A 720 30.87 10.03 -44.19
CA LEU A 720 29.59 9.71 -43.58
C LEU A 720 29.15 10.72 -42.51
N PRO A 721 29.99 11.20 -41.57
CA PRO A 721 29.56 12.19 -40.57
C PRO A 721 29.13 13.52 -41.19
N VAL A 722 29.73 13.90 -42.33
CA VAL A 722 29.41 15.14 -43.05
C VAL A 722 28.08 14.99 -43.80
N ILE A 723 27.83 13.81 -44.39
CA ILE A 723 26.56 13.51 -45.06
C ILE A 723 25.43 13.38 -44.02
N ASP A 724 25.70 12.71 -42.90
CA ASP A 724 24.78 12.52 -41.77
C ASP A 724 24.34 13.85 -41.14
N THR A 725 25.29 14.76 -40.86
CA THR A 725 24.97 16.08 -40.28
C THR A 725 24.26 17.03 -41.25
N MET A 726 24.45 16.88 -42.57
CA MET A 726 23.80 17.70 -43.60
C MET A 726 22.44 17.16 -44.06
N LEU A 727 22.25 15.83 -44.07
CA LEU A 727 20.98 15.19 -44.46
C LEU A 727 20.12 14.72 -43.29
N GLN A 728 20.64 14.73 -42.06
CA GLN A 728 19.96 14.23 -40.86
C GLN A 728 19.35 12.84 -41.09
N LEU A 729 20.23 11.89 -41.38
CA LEU A 729 19.86 10.52 -41.68
C LEU A 729 19.27 9.85 -40.43
N SER A 730 18.29 8.98 -40.62
CA SER A 730 17.85 8.08 -39.55
C SER A 730 18.96 7.07 -39.22
N PRO A 731 18.95 6.46 -38.03
CA PRO A 731 19.90 5.40 -37.67
C PRO A 731 19.94 4.26 -38.69
N GLU A 732 18.79 3.93 -39.29
CA GLU A 732 18.65 2.90 -40.34
C GLU A 732 19.31 3.34 -41.66
N GLU A 733 19.08 4.58 -42.09
CA GLU A 733 19.71 5.15 -43.30
C GLU A 733 21.23 5.27 -43.12
N LYS A 734 21.68 5.70 -41.94
CA LYS A 734 23.10 5.77 -41.56
C LYS A 734 23.77 4.40 -41.56
N GLY A 735 23.09 3.37 -41.03
CA GLY A 735 23.56 1.99 -41.08
C GLY A 735 23.71 1.44 -42.51
N LYS A 736 22.71 1.70 -43.37
CA LYS A 736 22.77 1.36 -44.81
C LYS A 736 23.89 2.12 -45.55
N LEU A 737 24.15 3.37 -45.18
CA LEU A 737 25.23 4.15 -45.79
C LEU A 737 26.61 3.69 -45.31
N ALA A 738 26.72 3.19 -44.08
CA ALA A 738 27.95 2.63 -43.51
C ALA A 738 28.37 1.30 -44.18
N THR A 739 27.45 0.35 -44.35
CA THR A 739 27.72 -0.92 -45.07
C THR A 739 28.17 -0.66 -46.52
N VAL A 740 27.48 0.26 -47.22
CA VAL A 740 27.87 0.72 -48.57
C VAL A 740 29.23 1.44 -48.59
N ALA A 741 29.63 2.13 -47.52
CA ALA A 741 30.94 2.77 -47.42
C ALA A 741 32.07 1.76 -47.15
N GLN A 742 31.79 0.69 -46.40
CA GLN A 742 32.72 -0.39 -46.10
C GLN A 742 32.93 -1.34 -47.28
N GLY A 743 31.94 -1.45 -48.17
CA GLY A 743 32.03 -2.30 -49.36
C GLY A 743 31.70 -3.76 -49.09
N GLU A 744 30.95 -4.04 -48.04
CA GLU A 744 30.29 -5.34 -47.85
C GLU A 744 29.24 -5.50 -48.96
N GLU A 745 29.56 -6.24 -50.02
CA GLU A 745 28.56 -6.68 -50.99
C GLU A 745 27.60 -7.65 -50.28
N GLU A 746 26.32 -7.28 -50.20
CA GLU A 746 25.25 -8.26 -50.02
C GLU A 746 25.25 -9.21 -51.23
N SER A 747 25.96 -10.32 -51.09
CA SER A 747 25.93 -11.40 -52.08
C SER A 747 24.52 -11.97 -52.17
N ALA A 748 23.79 -11.52 -53.20
CA ALA A 748 22.55 -12.09 -53.72
C ALA A 748 21.36 -12.19 -52.75
N SER A 749 20.65 -11.07 -52.57
CA SER A 749 19.20 -11.10 -52.80
C SER A 749 18.78 -9.95 -53.71
N ARG A 750 17.88 -10.23 -54.66
CA ARG A 750 17.61 -9.35 -55.80
C ARG A 750 16.71 -8.18 -55.38
N SER A 751 17.24 -6.96 -55.48
CA SER A 751 16.50 -5.73 -55.81
C SER A 751 15.04 -5.70 -55.34
N SER A 752 14.80 -5.49 -54.04
CA SER A 752 13.47 -5.13 -53.51
C SER A 752 13.17 -3.65 -53.83
N GLY A 753 13.09 -3.35 -55.13
CA GLY A 753 12.90 -1.99 -55.64
C GLY A 753 11.44 -1.62 -55.73
N TRP A 754 11.06 -0.52 -55.08
CA TRP A 754 9.81 0.24 -55.22
C TRP A 754 8.48 -0.47 -54.88
N ALA A 755 8.34 -1.79 -55.04
CA ALA A 755 7.08 -2.52 -54.83
C ALA A 755 6.60 -2.54 -53.37
N SER A 756 7.52 -2.47 -52.39
CA SER A 756 7.19 -2.49 -50.95
C SER A 756 6.28 -1.32 -50.54
N TYR A 757 6.46 -0.14 -51.14
CA TYR A 757 5.70 1.07 -50.81
C TYR A 757 4.24 1.06 -51.30
N LEU A 758 3.84 0.11 -52.15
CA LEU A 758 2.47 0.02 -52.67
C LEU A 758 1.52 -0.79 -51.78
N HIS A 759 2.04 -1.62 -50.87
CA HIS A 759 1.20 -2.47 -50.02
C HIS A 759 0.44 -1.74 -48.91
N SER A 760 0.80 -0.49 -48.59
CA SER A 760 0.10 0.33 -47.58
C SER A 760 -1.10 1.12 -48.11
N TRP A 761 -1.39 1.05 -49.42
CA TRP A 761 -2.49 1.80 -50.06
C TRP A 761 -3.68 0.94 -50.50
N SER A 762 -3.59 -0.40 -50.41
CA SER A 762 -4.69 -1.31 -50.76
C SER A 762 -5.43 -1.83 -49.52
N GLY A 763 -6.21 -0.97 -48.88
CA GLY A 763 -7.19 -1.39 -47.87
C GLY A 763 -8.38 -2.10 -48.51
N LEU A 764 -8.22 -3.36 -48.94
CA LEU A 764 -9.32 -4.15 -49.51
C LEU A 764 -9.09 -5.68 -49.51
N ARG A 765 -9.05 -6.29 -48.32
CA ARG A 765 -9.79 -7.53 -48.01
C ARG A 765 -9.91 -7.75 -46.50
#